data_AF-A0A960PPK1-F1
#
_entry.id   AF-A0A960PPK1-F1
#
_cell.length_a   1.000
_cell.length_b   1.000
_cell.length_c   1.000
_cell.angle_alpha   90.00
_cell.angle_beta   90.00
_cell.angle_gamma   90.00
#
_symmetry.space_group_name_H-M   'P 1'
#
loop_
_entity.id
_entity.type
_entity.pdbx_description
1 polymer ?
#
loop_
_entity_poly.entity_id
_entity_poly.type
_entity_poly.pdbx_seq_one_letter_code
_entity_poly.pdbx_strand_id
1 'polypeptide(L)'
;MRKTGCTLGLALLATVGCRLPLEVPASTVGSVFGHQEILWQDGEVLPVFFGTEHRVGLCLSLPPSVDTSQWRLRLIFEGEVPEPELQAPTAQLGEVVCFDRRLSGVRRAETRKLCPMLEDGYDGRRRRLACTAVRFEPEAGAFRQLESEILGFAAGEDVAKTLRALESLADRAKRQDWRLLEVRSRLIEVHHLGRDGSSESLARAREILAALPAWLSLPEASALGGDAAYQEATFELQLGQDLGRSWRLLQQAEERYRRIRHSKRLIVSAAKAEILSRLGASREAGEMLEEALATCRGCPCHPALVPAVESQLAWTLLQDPEASAADLARVEEIVERVLARRHSDPLELGNDLLHLAYLQLRQGRDPVAVLTRVRRHLRTAGELGARARLLQAWSDALEGSSLVARGRGEEALRLCPSSPSVQDSSLASWMLACRAGAYRQLGRNDLEDQALEEALLRHELEVMRAGEPSASLLPGRRSQDFLMAARVALEAGDPDRAWNTLERLDRISAEGDRLVLCRPAAAAAPVTETWQRIEGETRGILDQLSVGSEAVSGQRRDQLREIHRDLRRRLSDLWREVPGCEPATRSKGDTSAGFRAFFLDDEVFLLHQDVSGRGTLIRRSTLAAEELDGILDRLERELAGPASRSDAWRDLLAPLASALVPPQPELLGPVTLFSLHGSLQRVPMAALPLEPVGSAPPGARWLSDLTTVALRPAGTASAAPGEGSRGTVPAFLVDPLEDLPAASDLLPFFRATFPSAVIAAGPDADRRAFEKAVAEARWIHLDAHAQAVQEHPELSGLELSDGPLHWIEMTRFPQPRGWLNLSGCETGRWPATADSGRYGIGGLFV
;
A
#
# COMPACT_ATOMS: atom_id res chain seq x y z
N MET A 1 -54.86 30.13 -22.90
CA MET A 1 -55.87 29.22 -22.33
C MET A 1 -55.20 27.92 -21.94
N ARG A 2 -55.51 27.50 -20.71
CA ARG A 2 -55.10 26.35 -19.88
C ARG A 2 -54.18 25.25 -20.44
N LYS A 3 -53.05 25.09 -19.73
CA LYS A 3 -52.30 23.84 -19.48
C LYS A 3 -53.05 22.98 -18.46
N THR A 4 -53.12 21.67 -18.68
CA THR A 4 -53.28 20.62 -17.65
C THR A 4 -52.80 19.30 -18.25
N GLY A 5 -51.87 18.62 -17.56
CA GLY A 5 -51.45 17.25 -17.91
C GLY A 5 -50.03 16.91 -17.50
N CYS A 6 -49.74 16.87 -16.20
CA CYS A 6 -48.62 16.12 -15.63
C CYS A 6 -48.74 16.09 -14.10
N THR A 7 -49.51 15.14 -13.57
CA THR A 7 -49.56 14.86 -12.12
C THR A 7 -50.10 13.45 -11.88
N LEU A 8 -49.42 12.43 -12.39
CA LEU A 8 -49.67 11.03 -11.98
C LEU A 8 -48.44 10.16 -12.29
N GLY A 9 -47.29 10.48 -11.68
CA GLY A 9 -46.05 9.71 -11.88
C GLY A 9 -45.09 9.70 -10.69
N LEU A 10 -45.44 10.35 -9.57
CA LEU A 10 -44.54 10.51 -8.41
C LEU A 10 -45.01 9.80 -7.13
N ALA A 11 -46.16 9.12 -7.16
CA ALA A 11 -46.75 8.50 -5.96
C ALA A 11 -46.40 7.02 -5.74
N LEU A 12 -45.71 6.35 -6.69
CA LEU A 12 -45.40 4.92 -6.61
C LEU A 12 -43.93 4.57 -6.27
N LEU A 13 -43.06 5.57 -6.14
CA LEU A 13 -41.66 5.38 -5.69
C LEU A 13 -41.47 5.64 -4.19
N ALA A 14 -42.52 6.05 -3.46
CA ALA A 14 -42.43 6.39 -2.04
C ALA A 14 -42.82 5.23 -1.09
N THR A 15 -43.26 4.07 -1.58
CA THR A 15 -43.90 3.03 -0.76
C THR A 15 -43.16 1.68 -0.65
N VAL A 16 -41.91 1.56 -1.14
CA VAL A 16 -41.12 0.30 -1.02
C VAL A 16 -39.89 0.44 -0.10
N GLY A 17 -39.68 1.62 0.50
CA GLY A 17 -38.60 1.85 1.47
C GLY A 17 -38.95 1.47 2.92
N CYS A 18 -39.84 0.51 3.17
CA CYS A 18 -40.08 0.02 4.54
C CYS A 18 -38.88 -0.82 4.99
N ARG A 19 -37.81 -0.15 5.44
CA ARG A 19 -36.68 -0.81 6.11
C ARG A 19 -37.21 -1.57 7.32
N LEU A 20 -36.71 -2.80 7.48
CA LEU A 20 -37.12 -3.74 8.51
C LEU A 20 -36.97 -3.13 9.91
N PRO A 21 -37.83 -3.52 10.87
CA PRO A 21 -37.75 -3.08 12.26
C PRO A 21 -36.36 -3.32 12.88
N LEU A 22 -36.01 -2.48 13.85
CA LEU A 22 -34.78 -2.55 14.65
C LEU A 22 -34.63 -3.90 15.39
N GLU A 23 -34.08 -4.92 14.74
CA GLU A 23 -33.51 -6.07 15.41
C GLU A 23 -32.01 -5.84 15.56
N VAL A 24 -31.60 -5.26 16.70
CA VAL A 24 -30.17 -5.29 17.11
C VAL A 24 -29.79 -6.77 17.20
N PRO A 25 -28.88 -7.28 16.35
CA PRO A 25 -28.56 -8.69 16.33
C PRO A 25 -28.10 -9.16 17.71
N ALA A 26 -28.39 -10.42 18.07
CA ALA A 26 -27.83 -11.00 19.28
C ALA A 26 -26.29 -11.01 19.26
N SER A 27 -25.67 -10.89 18.08
CA SER A 27 -24.24 -10.77 17.84
C SER A 27 -23.65 -9.37 18.08
N THR A 28 -24.44 -8.35 18.46
CA THR A 28 -23.89 -7.03 18.77
C THR A 28 -22.98 -7.09 20.00
N VAL A 29 -21.68 -6.89 19.77
CA VAL A 29 -20.65 -6.87 20.80
C VAL A 29 -20.47 -5.43 21.29
N GLY A 30 -20.58 -5.24 22.61
CA GLY A 30 -20.27 -3.97 23.27
C GLY A 30 -18.84 -3.95 23.80
N SER A 31 -18.05 -2.94 23.45
CA SER A 31 -16.69 -2.75 23.96
C SER A 31 -16.62 -1.54 24.90
N VAL A 32 -16.25 -1.75 26.16
CA VAL A 32 -16.05 -0.67 27.14
C VAL A 32 -14.70 0.00 26.90
N PHE A 33 -14.66 1.33 26.83
CA PHE A 33 -13.43 2.10 26.64
C PHE A 33 -13.23 3.19 27.69
N GLY A 34 -12.00 3.70 27.77
CA GLY A 34 -11.57 4.74 28.72
C GLY A 34 -10.97 4.20 30.02
N HIS A 35 -10.98 2.88 30.22
CA HIS A 35 -10.31 2.22 31.35
C HIS A 35 -8.79 2.23 31.15
N GLN A 36 -8.02 2.18 32.24
CA GLN A 36 -6.56 2.23 32.19
C GLN A 36 -5.91 0.87 32.49
N GLU A 37 -6.65 -0.05 33.10
CA GLU A 37 -6.17 -1.38 33.51
C GLU A 37 -7.32 -2.40 33.45
N ILE A 38 -7.02 -3.69 33.57
CA ILE A 38 -8.00 -4.77 33.68
C ILE A 38 -7.69 -5.66 34.89
N LEU A 39 -8.74 -6.22 35.50
CA LEU A 39 -8.64 -7.16 36.62
C LEU A 39 -9.27 -8.50 36.23
N TRP A 40 -8.61 -9.60 36.56
CA TRP A 40 -9.23 -10.93 36.47
C TRP A 40 -9.95 -11.25 37.77
N GLN A 41 -11.25 -11.48 37.67
CA GLN A 41 -12.07 -11.89 38.80
C GLN A 41 -13.04 -12.96 38.35
N ASP A 42 -13.01 -14.12 39.01
CA ASP A 42 -13.94 -15.24 38.76
C ASP A 42 -13.96 -15.73 37.29
N GLY A 43 -12.81 -15.62 36.59
CA GLY A 43 -12.69 -16.00 35.18
C GLY A 43 -13.12 -14.93 34.18
N GLU A 44 -13.63 -13.79 34.66
CA GLU A 44 -14.02 -12.64 33.85
C GLU A 44 -12.96 -11.53 33.90
N VAL A 45 -12.91 -10.72 32.84
CA VAL A 45 -12.05 -9.54 32.75
C VAL A 45 -12.87 -8.29 33.05
N LEU A 46 -12.45 -7.54 34.07
CA LEU A 46 -13.12 -6.33 34.53
C LEU A 46 -12.30 -5.09 34.13
N PRO A 47 -12.85 -4.17 33.32
CA PRO A 47 -12.24 -2.87 33.06
C PRO A 47 -12.10 -2.06 34.35
N VAL A 48 -10.90 -1.52 34.61
CA VAL A 48 -10.56 -0.75 35.81
C VAL A 48 -10.29 0.72 35.48
N PHE A 49 -10.97 1.62 36.20
CA PHE A 49 -10.86 3.08 36.05
C PHE A 49 -10.20 3.72 37.29
N PHE A 50 -9.09 4.43 37.11
CA PHE A 50 -8.29 5.03 38.21
C PHE A 50 -8.50 6.54 38.42
N GLY A 51 -9.10 6.96 39.55
CA GLY A 51 -9.31 8.36 39.92
C GLY A 51 -10.78 8.75 40.08
N THR A 52 -11.05 10.06 40.24
CA THR A 52 -12.38 10.58 40.60
C THR A 52 -13.19 11.16 39.44
N GLU A 53 -12.54 11.39 38.29
CA GLU A 53 -13.15 11.94 37.08
C GLU A 53 -12.76 11.08 35.88
N HIS A 54 -13.77 10.50 35.22
CA HIS A 54 -13.58 9.54 34.15
C HIS A 54 -14.52 9.78 32.99
N ARG A 55 -14.10 9.39 31.79
CA ARG A 55 -15.01 9.13 30.69
C ARG A 55 -15.12 7.62 30.55
N VAL A 56 -16.30 7.08 30.88
CA VAL A 56 -16.62 5.69 30.59
C VAL A 56 -17.40 5.68 29.29
N GLY A 57 -16.94 4.91 28.33
CA GLY A 57 -17.61 4.81 27.05
C GLY A 57 -17.93 3.37 26.66
N LEU A 58 -18.88 3.25 25.75
CA LEU A 58 -19.31 2.01 25.14
C LEU A 58 -19.38 2.19 23.63
N CYS A 59 -18.73 1.30 22.90
CA CYS A 59 -18.85 1.19 21.45
C CYS A 59 -19.60 -0.09 21.08
N LEU A 60 -20.52 0.01 20.13
CA LEU A 60 -21.32 -1.10 19.62
C LEU A 60 -20.88 -1.43 18.19
N SER A 61 -20.49 -2.68 17.93
CA SER A 61 -20.21 -3.18 16.57
C SER A 61 -21.45 -3.81 15.95
N LEU A 62 -21.81 -3.37 14.74
CA LEU A 62 -23.10 -3.66 14.11
C LEU A 62 -22.91 -4.11 12.65
N PRO A 63 -23.78 -4.97 12.08
CA PRO A 63 -23.72 -5.26 10.65
C PRO A 63 -23.96 -4.00 9.79
N PRO A 64 -23.37 -3.91 8.59
CA PRO A 64 -23.47 -2.73 7.73
C PRO A 64 -24.89 -2.42 7.26
N SER A 65 -25.82 -3.37 7.36
CA SER A 65 -27.23 -3.18 7.03
C SER A 65 -28.03 -2.38 8.07
N VAL A 66 -27.46 -2.12 9.25
CA VAL A 66 -28.15 -1.43 10.36
C VAL A 66 -27.96 0.08 10.25
N ASP A 67 -29.06 0.82 10.11
CA ASP A 67 -29.03 2.28 10.13
C ASP A 67 -28.97 2.80 11.56
N THR A 68 -27.87 3.46 11.91
CA THR A 68 -27.62 3.98 13.27
C THR A 68 -27.71 5.50 13.35
N SER A 69 -28.17 6.17 12.28
CA SER A 69 -28.12 7.62 12.16
C SER A 69 -28.97 8.36 13.20
N GLN A 70 -30.00 7.71 13.75
CA GLN A 70 -30.88 8.29 14.79
C GLN A 70 -30.74 7.63 16.16
N TRP A 71 -29.74 6.76 16.35
CA TRP A 71 -29.56 6.06 17.61
C TRP A 71 -29.16 7.02 18.73
N ARG A 72 -29.70 6.78 19.92
CA ARG A 72 -29.31 7.46 21.15
C ARG A 72 -29.14 6.45 22.27
N LEU A 73 -28.17 6.66 23.14
CA LEU A 73 -27.87 5.73 24.24
C LEU A 73 -27.89 6.46 25.58
N ARG A 74 -28.33 5.75 26.61
CA ARG A 74 -28.14 6.14 28.01
C ARG A 74 -27.28 5.11 28.71
N LEU A 75 -26.18 5.56 29.30
CA LEU A 75 -25.26 4.74 30.10
C LEU A 75 -25.63 4.85 31.58
N ILE A 76 -26.31 3.82 32.11
CA ILE A 76 -26.82 3.81 33.50
C ILE A 76 -25.96 2.86 34.33
N PHE A 77 -25.49 3.28 35.51
CA PHE A 77 -24.91 2.34 36.47
C PHE A 77 -25.99 1.77 37.37
N GLU A 78 -25.90 0.48 37.68
CA GLU A 78 -26.81 -0.17 38.63
C GLU A 78 -26.85 0.59 39.96
N GLY A 79 -28.05 0.96 40.40
CA GLY A 79 -28.28 1.76 41.61
C GLY A 79 -28.30 3.28 41.40
N GLU A 80 -27.93 3.80 40.23
CA GLU A 80 -28.07 5.24 39.92
C GLU A 80 -29.46 5.60 39.42
N VAL A 81 -29.92 6.80 39.77
CA VAL A 81 -31.10 7.39 39.14
C VAL A 81 -30.74 7.72 37.69
N PRO A 82 -31.47 7.21 36.69
CA PRO A 82 -31.14 7.47 35.30
C PRO A 82 -31.16 8.97 35.02
N GLU A 83 -30.13 9.49 34.36
CA GLU A 83 -30.19 10.83 33.78
C GLU A 83 -31.40 10.92 32.83
N PRO A 84 -32.11 12.06 32.79
CA PRO A 84 -33.35 12.16 32.02
C PRO A 84 -33.12 12.14 30.50
N GLU A 85 -31.92 12.46 30.02
CA GLU A 85 -31.62 12.65 28.60
C GLU A 85 -30.95 11.41 27.97
N LEU A 86 -31.24 11.16 26.69
CA LEU A 86 -30.56 10.16 25.87
C LEU A 86 -29.48 10.88 25.08
N GLN A 87 -28.27 10.32 25.00
CA GLN A 87 -27.14 10.95 24.35
C GLN A 87 -27.01 10.46 22.91
N ALA A 88 -26.77 11.39 21.99
CA ALA A 88 -26.38 11.05 20.62
C ALA A 88 -25.01 10.37 20.61
N PRO A 89 -24.65 9.64 19.54
CA PRO A 89 -23.35 9.04 19.40
C PRO A 89 -22.26 10.10 19.49
N THR A 90 -21.24 9.82 20.29
CA THR A 90 -20.04 10.65 20.37
C THR A 90 -19.13 10.45 19.16
N ALA A 91 -19.24 9.30 18.49
CA ALA A 91 -18.65 9.00 17.19
C ALA A 91 -19.42 7.88 16.48
N GLN A 92 -19.36 7.91 15.15
CA GLN A 92 -19.82 6.86 14.25
C GLN A 92 -18.68 6.56 13.28
N LEU A 93 -18.18 5.33 13.31
CA LEU A 93 -16.98 4.88 12.59
C LEU A 93 -17.35 3.66 11.74
N GLY A 94 -18.05 3.90 10.63
CA GLY A 94 -18.66 2.84 9.83
C GLY A 94 -19.70 2.08 10.66
N GLU A 95 -19.42 0.79 10.86
CA GLU A 95 -20.23 -0.17 11.62
C GLU A 95 -20.14 -0.02 13.16
N VAL A 96 -19.29 0.89 13.66
CA VAL A 96 -19.11 1.09 15.10
C VAL A 96 -19.70 2.41 15.56
N VAL A 97 -20.58 2.36 16.56
CA VAL A 97 -21.20 3.54 17.17
C VAL A 97 -20.79 3.65 18.62
N CYS A 98 -20.22 4.79 19.01
CA CYS A 98 -19.64 4.99 20.33
C CYS A 98 -20.35 6.08 21.13
N PHE A 99 -20.57 5.82 22.41
CA PHE A 99 -21.18 6.72 23.38
C PHE A 99 -20.24 6.87 24.57
N ASP A 100 -20.17 8.05 25.18
CA ASP A 100 -19.39 8.27 26.40
C ASP A 100 -20.20 9.05 27.44
N ARG A 101 -19.93 8.77 28.71
CA ARG A 101 -20.49 9.50 29.85
C ARG A 101 -19.34 9.94 30.75
N ARG A 102 -19.35 11.21 31.14
CA ARG A 102 -18.47 11.71 32.20
C ARG A 102 -19.02 11.27 33.55
N LEU A 103 -18.16 10.66 34.35
CA LEU A 103 -18.45 10.30 35.73
C LEU A 103 -17.68 11.23 36.66
N SER A 104 -18.37 11.72 37.68
CA SER A 104 -17.82 12.52 38.75
C SER A 104 -18.18 11.88 40.10
N GLY A 105 -17.25 11.95 41.05
CA GLY A 105 -17.56 11.65 42.45
C GLY A 105 -17.43 10.18 42.86
N VAL A 106 -16.73 9.33 42.11
CA VAL A 106 -16.36 8.00 42.60
C VAL A 106 -15.24 8.15 43.64
N ARG A 107 -15.57 7.91 44.91
CA ARG A 107 -14.67 8.16 46.06
C ARG A 107 -14.14 6.89 46.73
N ARG A 108 -14.66 5.73 46.36
CA ARG A 108 -14.32 4.44 46.96
C ARG A 108 -14.10 3.40 45.87
N ALA A 109 -13.28 2.41 46.17
CA ALA A 109 -13.11 1.27 45.29
C ALA A 109 -14.42 0.47 45.24
N GLU A 110 -14.98 0.27 44.06
CA GLU A 110 -16.24 -0.44 43.89
C GLU A 110 -16.39 -1.02 42.49
N THR A 111 -17.11 -2.14 42.39
CA THR A 111 -17.54 -2.71 41.11
C THR A 111 -19.00 -2.31 40.86
N ARG A 112 -19.28 -1.75 39.69
CA ARG A 112 -20.64 -1.38 39.26
C ARG A 112 -20.96 -2.02 37.93
N LYS A 113 -22.24 -2.32 37.68
CA LYS A 113 -22.69 -2.76 36.36
C LYS A 113 -23.13 -1.57 35.52
N LEU A 114 -22.51 -1.40 34.36
CA LEU A 114 -22.92 -0.47 33.32
C LEU A 114 -24.02 -1.12 32.48
N CYS A 115 -25.24 -0.60 32.56
CA CYS A 115 -26.44 -1.10 31.91
C CYS A 115 -26.93 -0.10 30.83
N PRO A 116 -26.58 -0.32 29.55
CA PRO A 116 -26.93 0.61 28.48
C PRO A 116 -28.40 0.48 28.08
N MET A 117 -29.05 1.62 27.81
CA MET A 117 -30.39 1.69 27.20
C MET A 117 -30.28 2.41 25.86
N LEU A 118 -30.51 1.67 24.77
CA LEU A 118 -30.52 2.18 23.40
C LEU A 118 -31.93 2.59 23.02
N GLU A 119 -32.08 3.74 22.34
CA GLU A 119 -33.30 4.19 21.68
C GLU A 119 -32.97 4.47 20.21
N ASP A 120 -33.75 3.93 19.29
CA ASP A 120 -33.73 4.39 17.89
C ASP A 120 -34.69 5.57 17.75
N GLY A 121 -34.16 6.75 17.43
CA GLY A 121 -34.96 7.95 17.22
C GLY A 121 -35.92 7.86 16.04
N TYR A 122 -35.70 6.93 15.10
CA TYR A 122 -36.56 6.76 13.93
C TYR A 122 -37.93 6.18 14.31
N ASP A 123 -37.97 5.15 15.16
CA ASP A 123 -39.21 4.46 15.55
C ASP A 123 -39.54 4.55 17.06
N GLY A 124 -38.66 5.17 17.85
CA GLY A 124 -38.80 5.35 19.29
C GLY A 124 -38.61 4.07 20.11
N ARG A 125 -38.21 2.95 19.50
CA ARG A 125 -38.05 1.69 20.23
C ARG A 125 -36.85 1.75 21.15
N ARG A 126 -37.06 1.26 22.37
CA ARG A 126 -36.03 1.18 23.41
C ARG A 126 -35.61 -0.26 23.65
N ARG A 127 -34.30 -0.48 23.78
CA ARG A 127 -33.71 -1.78 24.08
C ARG A 127 -32.68 -1.66 25.19
N ARG A 128 -32.80 -2.52 26.20
CA ARG A 128 -31.75 -2.73 27.20
C ARG A 128 -30.69 -3.64 26.60
N LEU A 129 -29.44 -3.20 26.61
CA LEU A 129 -28.30 -4.04 26.27
C LEU A 129 -27.84 -4.81 27.52
N ALA A 130 -27.02 -5.85 27.32
CA ALA A 130 -26.43 -6.59 28.43
C ALA A 130 -25.60 -5.64 29.31
N CYS A 131 -25.71 -5.79 30.63
CA CYS A 131 -24.92 -4.98 31.55
C CYS A 131 -23.50 -5.54 31.64
N THR A 132 -22.49 -4.66 31.65
CA THR A 132 -21.07 -5.02 31.79
C THR A 132 -20.56 -4.56 33.14
N ALA A 133 -19.88 -5.43 33.90
CA ALA A 133 -19.26 -5.04 35.15
C ALA A 133 -17.98 -4.22 34.90
N VAL A 134 -17.81 -3.13 35.64
CA VAL A 134 -16.59 -2.30 35.63
C VAL A 134 -16.17 -1.97 37.05
N ARG A 135 -14.86 -1.79 37.27
CA ARG A 135 -14.29 -1.48 38.57
C ARG A 135 -13.74 -0.05 38.60
N PHE A 136 -13.97 0.65 39.69
CA PHE A 136 -13.39 1.96 39.95
C PHE A 136 -12.41 1.87 41.11
N GLU A 137 -11.29 2.59 40.98
CA GLU A 137 -10.24 2.67 42.00
C GLU A 137 -9.90 4.15 42.26
N PRO A 138 -10.15 4.69 43.48
CA PRO A 138 -9.91 6.10 43.77
C PRO A 138 -8.41 6.42 43.93
N GLU A 139 -7.60 5.45 44.37
CA GLU A 139 -6.16 5.61 44.59
C GLU A 139 -5.37 5.35 43.31
N ALA A 140 -5.16 6.41 42.54
CA ALA A 140 -4.39 6.37 41.30
C ALA A 140 -2.91 6.77 41.48
N GLY A 141 -2.40 6.91 42.71
CA GLY A 141 -1.09 7.51 42.99
C GLY A 141 0.08 6.71 42.42
N ALA A 142 0.21 5.46 42.87
CA ALA A 142 1.29 4.57 42.42
C ALA A 142 1.15 4.21 40.93
N PHE A 143 -0.09 4.00 40.45
CA PHE A 143 -0.37 3.74 39.04
C PHE A 143 0.05 4.92 38.15
N ARG A 144 -0.42 6.14 38.45
CA ARG A 144 -0.08 7.34 37.66
C ARG A 144 1.41 7.67 37.72
N GLN A 145 2.06 7.42 38.84
CA GLN A 145 3.51 7.57 38.94
C GLN A 145 4.21 6.63 37.94
N LEU A 146 3.88 5.34 37.97
CA LEU A 146 4.48 4.35 37.07
C LEU A 146 4.16 4.64 35.60
N GLU A 147 2.91 5.02 35.30
CA GLU A 147 2.49 5.42 33.96
C GLU A 147 3.26 6.66 33.46
N SER A 148 3.44 7.66 34.31
CA SER A 148 4.22 8.85 33.97
C SER A 148 5.70 8.54 33.75
N GLU A 149 6.28 7.62 34.53
CA GLU A 149 7.66 7.14 34.33
C GLU A 149 7.77 6.48 32.94
N ILE A 150 6.84 5.58 32.60
CA ILE A 150 6.80 4.89 31.30
C ILE A 150 6.68 5.87 30.13
N LEU A 151 5.76 6.84 30.21
CA LEU A 151 5.56 7.83 29.17
C LEU A 151 6.78 8.77 29.01
N GLY A 152 7.56 8.97 30.06
CA GLY A 152 8.79 9.75 30.02
C GLY A 152 9.90 9.11 29.18
N PHE A 153 9.89 7.79 29.00
CA PHE A 153 10.92 7.07 28.23
C PHE A 153 10.69 7.09 26.72
N ALA A 154 9.50 7.47 26.25
CA ALA A 154 9.20 7.56 24.82
C ALA A 154 10.11 8.55 24.05
N ALA A 155 10.81 9.45 24.75
CA ALA A 155 11.70 10.47 24.17
C ALA A 155 13.19 10.33 24.57
N GLY A 156 13.60 9.21 25.18
CA GLY A 156 14.98 9.04 25.67
C GLY A 156 16.02 8.86 24.56
N GLU A 157 17.20 9.50 24.69
CA GLU A 157 18.32 9.40 23.72
C GLU A 157 19.23 8.18 23.96
N ASP A 158 19.37 7.71 25.20
CA ASP A 158 20.17 6.51 25.54
C ASP A 158 19.28 5.26 25.49
N VAL A 159 19.35 4.54 24.37
CA VAL A 159 18.56 3.33 24.12
C VAL A 159 18.82 2.27 25.19
N ALA A 160 20.08 1.97 25.52
CA ALA A 160 20.42 0.90 26.45
C ALA A 160 19.92 1.19 27.88
N LYS A 161 20.02 2.45 28.33
CA LYS A 161 19.46 2.88 29.63
C LYS A 161 17.93 2.83 29.60
N THR A 162 17.32 3.24 28.50
CA THR A 162 15.87 3.23 28.32
C THR A 162 15.30 1.80 28.37
N LEU A 163 15.93 0.85 27.68
CA LEU A 163 15.53 -0.56 27.68
C LEU A 163 15.57 -1.18 29.09
N ARG A 164 16.66 -0.97 29.84
CA ARG A 164 16.77 -1.45 31.24
C ARG A 164 15.70 -0.82 32.15
N ALA A 165 15.37 0.45 31.94
CA ALA A 165 14.33 1.12 32.71
C ALA A 165 12.94 0.53 32.40
N LEU A 166 12.62 0.33 31.12
CA LEU A 166 11.36 -0.26 30.67
C LEU A 166 11.16 -1.69 31.21
N GLU A 167 12.20 -2.51 31.21
CA GLU A 167 12.16 -3.85 31.80
C GLU A 167 11.86 -3.80 33.30
N SER A 168 12.55 -2.93 34.05
CA SER A 168 12.31 -2.72 35.48
C SER A 168 10.89 -2.22 35.77
N LEU A 169 10.35 -1.35 34.92
CA LEU A 169 8.97 -0.86 35.01
C LEU A 169 7.95 -1.97 34.75
N ALA A 170 8.18 -2.81 33.73
CA ALA A 170 7.35 -3.96 33.42
C ALA A 170 7.31 -4.94 34.61
N ASP A 171 8.45 -5.24 35.23
CA ASP A 171 8.52 -6.12 36.40
C ASP A 171 7.83 -5.54 37.63
N ARG A 172 7.86 -4.21 37.81
CA ARG A 172 7.11 -3.52 38.87
C ARG A 172 5.61 -3.62 38.65
N ALA A 173 5.15 -3.35 37.42
CA ALA A 173 3.74 -3.47 37.04
C ALA A 173 3.23 -4.90 37.26
N LYS A 174 4.01 -5.90 36.83
CA LYS A 174 3.72 -7.32 37.05
C LYS A 174 3.54 -7.68 38.52
N ARG A 175 4.45 -7.22 39.40
CA ARG A 175 4.35 -7.44 40.86
C ARG A 175 3.11 -6.81 41.49
N GLN A 176 2.54 -5.80 40.85
CA GLN A 176 1.34 -5.10 41.29
C GLN A 176 0.06 -5.60 40.57
N ASP A 177 0.18 -6.65 39.75
CA ASP A 177 -0.89 -7.21 38.90
C ASP A 177 -1.50 -6.17 37.94
N TRP A 178 -0.70 -5.20 37.48
CA TRP A 178 -1.07 -4.21 36.47
C TRP A 178 -0.67 -4.68 35.08
N ARG A 179 -1.51 -5.57 34.54
CA ARG A 179 -1.21 -6.36 33.35
C ARG A 179 -1.19 -5.53 32.07
N LEU A 180 -2.09 -4.55 31.91
CA LEU A 180 -2.06 -3.63 30.79
C LEU A 180 -0.78 -2.78 30.85
N LEU A 181 -0.39 -2.32 32.04
CA LEU A 181 0.80 -1.49 32.19
C LEU A 181 2.10 -2.28 31.94
N GLU A 182 2.19 -3.54 32.38
CA GLU A 182 3.28 -4.47 32.04
C GLU A 182 3.42 -4.61 30.52
N VAL A 183 2.33 -4.96 29.83
CA VAL A 183 2.34 -5.12 28.37
C VAL A 183 2.72 -3.82 27.67
N ARG A 184 2.19 -2.67 28.13
CA ARG A 184 2.53 -1.36 27.56
C ARG A 184 4.04 -1.07 27.65
N SER A 185 4.67 -1.33 28.79
CA SER A 185 6.13 -1.17 28.94
C SER A 185 6.90 -2.05 27.96
N ARG A 186 6.47 -3.31 27.79
CA ARG A 186 7.09 -4.26 26.86
C ARG A 186 6.90 -3.84 25.39
N LEU A 187 5.75 -3.28 25.02
CA LEU A 187 5.53 -2.76 23.66
C LEU A 187 6.36 -1.51 23.37
N ILE A 188 6.60 -0.66 24.36
CA ILE A 188 7.54 0.48 24.22
C ILE A 188 8.98 -0.04 24.11
N GLU A 189 9.34 -1.09 24.84
CA GLU A 189 10.64 -1.79 24.70
C GLU A 189 10.82 -2.29 23.25
N VAL A 190 9.82 -2.99 22.69
CA VAL A 190 9.81 -3.43 21.28
C VAL A 190 10.02 -2.28 20.31
N HIS A 191 9.35 -1.14 20.53
CA HIS A 191 9.51 0.04 19.68
C HIS A 191 10.96 0.54 19.66
N HIS A 192 11.61 0.66 20.82
CA HIS A 192 13.02 1.11 20.90
C HIS A 192 13.99 0.08 20.32
N LEU A 193 13.76 -1.23 20.54
CA LEU A 193 14.56 -2.30 19.94
C LEU A 193 14.46 -2.30 18.41
N GLY A 194 13.27 -2.08 17.86
CA GLY A 194 13.06 -1.93 16.42
C GLY A 194 13.80 -0.74 15.83
N ARG A 195 13.85 0.40 16.56
CA ARG A 195 14.61 1.59 16.15
C ARG A 195 16.12 1.42 16.19
N ASP A 196 16.63 0.61 17.12
CA ASP A 196 18.06 0.27 17.18
C ASP A 196 18.47 -0.58 15.96
N GLY A 197 17.60 -1.51 15.54
CA GLY A 197 17.75 -2.26 14.29
C GLY A 197 18.89 -3.29 14.28
N SER A 198 19.67 -3.43 15.36
CA SER A 198 20.69 -4.48 15.44
C SER A 198 20.05 -5.86 15.47
N SER A 199 20.75 -6.88 14.95
CA SER A 199 20.22 -8.25 14.92
C SER A 199 19.86 -8.80 16.31
N GLU A 200 20.61 -8.41 17.35
CA GLU A 200 20.32 -8.74 18.75
C GLU A 200 19.03 -8.05 19.23
N SER A 201 18.89 -6.74 18.99
CA SER A 201 17.69 -5.99 19.34
C SER A 201 16.44 -6.54 18.63
N LEU A 202 16.55 -6.87 17.35
CA LEU A 202 15.46 -7.44 16.56
C LEU A 202 15.07 -8.85 17.06
N ALA A 203 16.05 -9.69 17.42
CA ALA A 203 15.78 -11.00 18.02
C ALA A 203 15.04 -10.84 19.36
N ARG A 204 15.48 -9.92 20.21
CA ARG A 204 14.83 -9.62 21.49
C ARG A 204 13.41 -9.08 21.31
N ALA A 205 13.18 -8.18 20.36
CA ALA A 205 11.85 -7.66 20.06
C ALA A 205 10.88 -8.79 19.67
N ARG A 206 11.34 -9.73 18.84
CA ARG A 206 10.57 -10.92 18.45
C ARG A 206 10.23 -11.82 19.64
N GLU A 207 11.17 -12.05 20.56
CA GLU A 207 10.90 -12.81 21.80
C GLU A 207 9.81 -12.16 22.64
N ILE A 208 9.86 -10.83 22.81
CA ILE A 208 8.86 -10.08 23.58
C ILE A 208 7.48 -10.19 22.93
N LEU A 209 7.40 -9.97 21.62
CA LEU A 209 6.14 -10.09 20.85
C LEU A 209 5.55 -11.50 20.94
N ALA A 210 6.38 -12.54 20.82
CA ALA A 210 5.94 -13.93 20.93
C ALA A 210 5.49 -14.31 22.37
N ALA A 211 6.01 -13.63 23.38
CA ALA A 211 5.64 -13.83 24.78
C ALA A 211 4.41 -13.02 25.22
N LEU A 212 3.81 -12.21 24.33
CA LEU A 212 2.61 -11.45 24.65
C LEU A 212 1.43 -12.38 24.97
N PRO A 213 0.60 -12.03 25.96
CA PRO A 213 -0.43 -12.93 26.43
C PRO A 213 -1.65 -13.00 25.50
N ALA A 214 -2.23 -14.19 25.37
CA ALA A 214 -3.37 -14.46 24.49
C ALA A 214 -4.64 -13.64 24.81
N TRP A 215 -4.77 -13.15 26.04
CA TRP A 215 -5.91 -12.33 26.46
C TRP A 215 -5.97 -10.96 25.79
N LEU A 216 -4.92 -10.52 25.08
CA LEU A 216 -4.94 -9.31 24.25
C LEU A 216 -5.95 -9.40 23.08
N SER A 217 -6.51 -10.59 22.83
CA SER A 217 -7.62 -10.80 21.88
C SER A 217 -8.99 -10.42 22.44
N LEU A 218 -9.13 -10.22 23.76
CA LEU A 218 -10.40 -9.89 24.40
C LEU A 218 -10.84 -8.44 24.07
N PRO A 219 -12.16 -8.16 23.97
CA PRO A 219 -12.68 -6.82 23.69
C PRO A 219 -12.18 -5.75 24.66
N GLU A 220 -12.04 -6.07 25.94
CA GLU A 220 -11.55 -5.17 26.99
C GLU A 220 -10.10 -4.76 26.72
N ALA A 221 -9.29 -5.64 26.13
CA ALA A 221 -7.90 -5.36 25.81
C ALA A 221 -7.70 -4.70 24.43
N SER A 222 -8.77 -4.29 23.72
CA SER A 222 -8.70 -3.84 22.31
C SER A 222 -7.64 -2.75 22.06
N ALA A 223 -7.45 -1.79 22.97
CA ALA A 223 -6.42 -0.74 22.79
C ALA A 223 -5.01 -1.33 22.73
N LEU A 224 -4.64 -2.17 23.71
CA LEU A 224 -3.30 -2.76 23.78
C LEU A 224 -3.12 -3.92 22.81
N GLY A 225 -4.19 -4.66 22.50
CA GLY A 225 -4.19 -5.59 21.39
C GLY A 225 -3.93 -4.87 20.06
N GLY A 226 -4.49 -3.68 19.86
CA GLY A 226 -4.20 -2.84 18.71
C GLY A 226 -2.74 -2.38 18.69
N ASP A 227 -2.20 -1.97 19.84
CA ASP A 227 -0.79 -1.60 19.97
C ASP A 227 0.15 -2.78 19.67
N ALA A 228 -0.16 -3.98 20.16
CA ALA A 228 0.61 -5.18 19.90
C ALA A 228 0.66 -5.53 18.41
N ALA A 229 -0.51 -5.55 17.75
CA ALA A 229 -0.59 -5.82 16.31
C ALA A 229 0.12 -4.75 15.49
N TYR A 230 0.01 -3.47 15.89
CA TYR A 230 0.74 -2.37 15.25
C TYR A 230 2.27 -2.51 15.42
N GLN A 231 2.77 -2.81 16.62
CA GLN A 231 4.21 -3.01 16.83
C GLN A 231 4.74 -4.22 16.09
N GLU A 232 3.99 -5.33 16.06
CA GLU A 232 4.36 -6.50 15.26
C GLU A 232 4.40 -6.14 13.77
N ALA A 233 3.42 -5.38 13.26
CA ALA A 233 3.44 -4.90 11.89
C ALA A 233 4.65 -4.00 11.59
N THR A 234 4.92 -2.99 12.42
CA THR A 234 6.08 -2.10 12.25
C THR A 234 7.39 -2.87 12.31
N PHE A 235 7.48 -3.88 13.17
CA PHE A 235 8.63 -4.77 13.26
C PHE A 235 8.82 -5.57 11.95
N GLU A 236 7.76 -6.17 11.41
CA GLU A 236 7.81 -6.89 10.12
C GLU A 236 8.16 -5.94 8.94
N LEU A 237 7.68 -4.70 8.97
CA LEU A 237 8.04 -3.66 7.99
C LEU A 237 9.51 -3.24 8.07
N GLN A 238 10.05 -3.15 9.29
CA GLN A 238 11.48 -2.91 9.50
C GLN A 238 12.28 -4.10 9.00
N LEU A 239 11.85 -5.34 9.19
CA LEU A 239 12.56 -6.48 8.63
C LEU A 239 12.51 -6.51 7.09
N GLY A 240 11.52 -5.86 6.47
CA GLY A 240 11.32 -5.89 5.01
C GLY A 240 11.00 -7.29 4.48
N GLN A 241 10.57 -8.21 5.36
CA GLN A 241 10.46 -9.64 5.04
C GLN A 241 9.09 -10.04 4.48
N ASP A 242 8.00 -9.41 4.95
CA ASP A 242 6.64 -9.75 4.54
C ASP A 242 5.70 -8.54 4.67
N LEU A 243 5.61 -7.74 3.59
CA LEU A 243 4.69 -6.59 3.53
C LEU A 243 3.22 -7.02 3.66
N GLY A 244 2.86 -8.19 3.13
CA GLY A 244 1.49 -8.72 3.23
C GLY A 244 1.11 -9.11 4.66
N ARG A 245 2.02 -9.73 5.42
CA ARG A 245 1.81 -9.97 6.86
C ARG A 245 1.72 -8.68 7.65
N SER A 246 2.62 -7.73 7.36
CA SER A 246 2.59 -6.40 7.97
C SER A 246 1.23 -5.73 7.76
N TRP A 247 0.71 -5.76 6.53
CA TRP A 247 -0.61 -5.21 6.23
C TRP A 247 -1.74 -5.92 6.99
N ARG A 248 -1.76 -7.26 7.03
CA ARG A 248 -2.76 -8.01 7.81
C ARG A 248 -2.73 -7.65 9.30
N LEU A 249 -1.54 -7.49 9.87
CA LEU A 249 -1.38 -7.05 11.26
C LEU A 249 -1.87 -5.60 11.45
N LEU A 250 -1.64 -4.70 10.48
CA LEU A 250 -2.22 -3.36 10.49
C LEU A 250 -3.75 -3.38 10.37
N GLN A 251 -4.34 -4.25 9.55
CA GLN A 251 -5.79 -4.45 9.50
C GLN A 251 -6.33 -4.92 10.86
N GLN A 252 -5.65 -5.86 11.53
CA GLN A 252 -6.01 -6.29 12.88
C GLN A 252 -5.91 -5.14 13.89
N ALA A 253 -4.86 -4.32 13.81
CA ALA A 253 -4.68 -3.15 14.67
C ALA A 253 -5.81 -2.12 14.45
N GLU A 254 -6.12 -1.82 13.19
CA GLU A 254 -7.21 -0.91 12.81
C GLU A 254 -8.56 -1.40 13.33
N GLU A 255 -8.88 -2.68 13.14
CA GLU A 255 -10.13 -3.28 13.61
C GLU A 255 -10.25 -3.15 15.14
N ARG A 256 -9.18 -3.45 15.87
CA ARG A 256 -9.13 -3.29 17.32
C ARG A 256 -9.30 -1.83 17.75
N TYR A 257 -8.66 -0.88 17.08
CA TYR A 257 -8.83 0.54 17.36
C TYR A 257 -10.22 1.07 16.98
N ARG A 258 -10.80 0.57 15.89
CA ARG A 258 -12.15 0.92 15.41
C ARG A 258 -13.20 0.55 16.45
N ARG A 259 -13.09 -0.63 17.08
CA ARG A 259 -13.99 -1.11 18.15
C ARG A 259 -14.11 -0.18 19.35
N ILE A 260 -13.12 0.68 19.60
CA ILE A 260 -13.08 1.56 20.79
C ILE A 260 -12.80 3.03 20.45
N ARG A 261 -13.02 3.45 19.20
CA ARG A 261 -12.77 4.84 18.74
C ARG A 261 -11.36 5.35 19.13
N HIS A 262 -10.35 4.51 18.99
CA HIS A 262 -9.01 4.85 19.43
C HIS A 262 -8.31 5.81 18.45
N SER A 263 -7.60 6.81 18.96
CA SER A 263 -6.94 7.84 18.14
C SER A 263 -5.74 7.32 17.33
N LYS A 264 -5.14 6.19 17.74
CA LYS A 264 -4.05 5.53 16.99
C LYS A 264 -4.51 4.89 15.68
N ARG A 265 -5.80 4.92 15.33
CA ARG A 265 -6.23 4.51 13.98
C ARG A 265 -5.53 5.32 12.89
N LEU A 266 -5.27 6.60 13.15
CA LEU A 266 -4.54 7.48 12.24
C LEU A 266 -3.11 7.00 11.96
N ILE A 267 -2.39 6.50 12.97
CA ILE A 267 -1.02 5.97 12.76
C ILE A 267 -1.03 4.61 12.05
N VAL A 268 -2.10 3.82 12.18
CA VAL A 268 -2.27 2.60 11.40
C VAL A 268 -2.49 2.92 9.92
N SER A 269 -3.36 3.87 9.59
CA SER A 269 -3.53 4.35 8.21
C SER A 269 -2.23 4.92 7.64
N ALA A 270 -1.45 5.64 8.46
CA ALA A 270 -0.14 6.13 8.09
C ALA A 270 0.85 4.99 7.75
N ALA A 271 0.93 3.95 8.58
CA ALA A 271 1.77 2.80 8.29
C ALA A 271 1.31 2.03 7.04
N LYS A 272 -0.01 1.89 6.83
CA LYS A 272 -0.58 1.29 5.61
C LYS A 272 -0.21 2.09 4.35
N ALA A 273 -0.35 3.40 4.42
CA ALA A 273 0.06 4.31 3.35
C ALA A 273 1.56 4.25 3.05
N GLU A 274 2.40 4.03 4.07
CA GLU A 274 3.84 3.78 3.84
C GLU A 274 4.06 2.50 3.02
N ILE A 275 3.33 1.43 3.29
CA ILE A 275 3.45 0.19 2.53
C ILE A 275 3.03 0.40 1.07
N LEU A 276 1.87 1.03 0.86
CA LEU A 276 1.38 1.42 -0.46
C LEU A 276 2.42 2.23 -1.25
N SER A 277 3.00 3.21 -0.59
CA SER A 277 4.03 4.08 -1.13
C SER A 277 5.27 3.27 -1.54
N ARG A 278 5.73 2.32 -0.71
CA ARG A 278 6.82 1.37 -1.03
C ARG A 278 6.48 0.44 -2.20
N LEU A 279 5.20 0.13 -2.42
CA LEU A 279 4.70 -0.64 -3.56
C LEU A 279 4.50 0.23 -4.83
N GLY A 280 4.66 1.54 -4.72
CA GLY A 280 4.56 2.46 -5.86
C GLY A 280 3.15 2.96 -6.14
N ALA A 281 2.24 2.73 -5.19
CA ALA A 281 0.85 3.17 -5.20
C ALA A 281 0.72 4.46 -4.35
N SER A 282 1.48 5.50 -4.73
CA SER A 282 1.55 6.76 -3.99
C SER A 282 0.22 7.52 -4.00
N ARG A 283 -0.55 7.42 -5.09
CA ARG A 283 -1.88 8.04 -5.19
C ARG A 283 -2.84 7.44 -4.18
N GLU A 284 -2.95 6.11 -4.15
CA GLU A 284 -3.80 5.37 -3.21
C GLU A 284 -3.34 5.61 -1.76
N ALA A 285 -2.02 5.70 -1.53
CA ALA A 285 -1.48 6.08 -0.23
C ALA A 285 -1.93 7.48 0.19
N GLY A 286 -1.89 8.44 -0.74
CA GLY A 286 -2.39 9.80 -0.53
C GLY A 286 -3.88 9.83 -0.20
N GLU A 287 -4.71 9.16 -1.00
CA GLU A 287 -6.17 9.06 -0.79
C GLU A 287 -6.51 8.46 0.57
N MET A 288 -5.82 7.39 0.98
CA MET A 288 -5.99 6.78 2.31
C MET A 288 -5.66 7.75 3.44
N LEU A 289 -4.54 8.48 3.35
CA LEU A 289 -4.11 9.45 4.35
C LEU A 289 -5.11 10.62 4.44
N GLU A 290 -5.64 11.07 3.31
CA GLU A 290 -6.67 12.11 3.26
C GLU A 290 -7.97 11.66 3.92
N GLU A 291 -8.44 10.44 3.64
CA GLU A 291 -9.63 9.87 4.27
C GLU A 291 -9.44 9.75 5.80
N ALA A 292 -8.27 9.26 6.23
CA ALA A 292 -7.93 9.14 7.64
C ALA A 292 -7.94 10.52 8.34
N LEU A 293 -7.35 11.54 7.73
CA LEU A 293 -7.35 12.92 8.23
C LEU A 293 -8.75 13.56 8.19
N ALA A 294 -9.58 13.25 7.18
CA ALA A 294 -10.96 13.71 7.10
C ALA A 294 -11.80 13.12 8.24
N THR A 295 -11.60 11.83 8.56
CA THR A 295 -12.26 11.18 9.69
C THR A 295 -11.90 11.84 11.03
N CYS A 296 -10.69 12.38 11.15
CA CYS A 296 -10.28 13.13 12.34
C CYS A 296 -11.09 14.42 12.60
N ARG A 297 -11.83 14.94 11.60
CA ARG A 297 -12.74 16.08 11.79
C ARG A 297 -14.02 15.68 12.52
N GLY A 298 -14.50 14.45 12.30
CA GLY A 298 -15.69 13.89 12.97
C GLY A 298 -15.37 13.15 14.27
N CYS A 299 -14.11 12.77 14.50
CA CYS A 299 -13.66 12.03 15.66
C CYS A 299 -12.30 12.57 16.14
N PRO A 300 -12.11 12.94 17.43
CA PRO A 300 -10.89 13.56 17.91
C PRO A 300 -9.72 12.58 17.77
N CYS A 301 -8.87 12.83 16.78
CA CYS A 301 -7.54 12.23 16.68
C CYS A 301 -6.60 12.88 17.70
N HIS A 302 -5.51 12.18 18.03
CA HIS A 302 -4.51 12.71 18.94
C HIS A 302 -3.81 13.91 18.27
N PRO A 303 -3.85 15.13 18.83
CA PRO A 303 -3.34 16.32 18.15
C PRO A 303 -1.86 16.23 17.75
N ALA A 304 -1.06 15.45 18.48
CA ALA A 304 0.35 15.23 18.14
C ALA A 304 0.58 14.31 16.94
N LEU A 305 -0.41 13.49 16.53
CA LEU A 305 -0.28 12.59 15.39
C LEU A 305 -0.64 13.29 14.07
N VAL A 306 -1.57 14.25 14.09
CA VAL A 306 -2.03 14.96 12.89
C VAL A 306 -0.88 15.60 12.10
N PRO A 307 0.09 16.33 12.72
CA PRO A 307 1.22 16.88 11.98
C PRO A 307 2.10 15.83 11.29
N ALA A 308 2.37 14.71 11.95
CA ALA A 308 3.19 13.66 11.39
C ALA A 308 2.51 13.04 10.16
N VAL A 309 1.20 12.79 10.23
CA VAL A 309 0.43 12.23 9.12
C VAL A 309 0.22 13.24 7.99
N GLU A 310 0.04 14.52 8.29
CA GLU A 310 0.04 15.60 7.28
C GLU A 310 1.39 15.70 6.57
N SER A 311 2.51 15.64 7.31
CA SER A 311 3.85 15.65 6.72
C SER A 311 4.09 14.43 5.83
N GLN A 312 3.63 13.25 6.26
CA GLN A 312 3.68 12.03 5.45
C GLN A 312 2.80 12.11 4.19
N LEU A 313 1.60 12.67 4.27
CA LEU A 313 0.74 12.90 3.10
C LEU A 313 1.43 13.82 2.10
N ALA A 314 2.00 14.93 2.56
CA ALA A 314 2.76 15.84 1.71
C ALA A 314 3.92 15.14 1.01
N TRP A 315 4.69 14.32 1.75
CA TRP A 315 5.78 13.54 1.20
C TRP A 315 5.32 12.51 0.17
N THR A 316 4.29 11.75 0.50
CA THR A 316 3.70 10.70 -0.38
C THR A 316 3.27 11.30 -1.73
N LEU A 317 2.53 12.41 -1.70
CA LEU A 317 2.11 13.12 -2.92
C LEU A 317 3.30 13.72 -3.68
N LEU A 318 4.31 14.25 -2.99
CA LEU A 318 5.51 14.79 -3.64
C LEU A 318 6.34 13.75 -4.37
N GLN A 319 6.30 12.50 -3.91
CA GLN A 319 7.06 11.42 -4.51
C GLN A 319 6.35 10.76 -5.68
N ASP A 320 5.06 11.02 -5.87
CA ASP A 320 4.35 10.60 -7.06
C ASP A 320 4.86 11.40 -8.28
N PRO A 321 5.55 10.77 -9.25
CA PRO A 321 6.03 11.47 -10.43
C PRO A 321 4.88 12.03 -11.29
N GLU A 322 3.68 11.50 -11.14
CA GLU A 322 2.46 11.87 -11.86
C GLU A 322 1.56 12.83 -11.06
N ALA A 323 2.02 13.32 -9.90
CA ALA A 323 1.25 14.31 -9.11
C ALA A 323 0.86 15.53 -9.96
N SER A 324 -0.43 15.83 -10.00
CA SER A 324 -1.00 16.93 -10.79
C SER A 324 -0.68 18.30 -10.17
N ALA A 325 -0.92 19.38 -10.93
CA ALA A 325 -0.81 20.75 -10.38
C ALA A 325 -1.74 20.98 -9.17
N ALA A 326 -2.91 20.33 -9.14
CA ALA A 326 -3.83 20.38 -8.01
C ALA A 326 -3.26 19.66 -6.78
N ASP A 327 -2.62 18.52 -6.97
CA ASP A 327 -1.94 17.78 -5.90
C ASP A 327 -0.77 18.58 -5.34
N LEU A 328 0.03 19.22 -6.19
CA LEU A 328 1.13 20.07 -5.74
C LEU A 328 0.64 21.31 -4.98
N ALA A 329 -0.44 21.96 -5.43
CA ALA A 329 -1.06 23.06 -4.68
C ALA A 329 -1.60 22.57 -3.32
N ARG A 330 -2.15 21.36 -3.29
CA ARG A 330 -2.61 20.72 -2.06
C ARG A 330 -1.46 20.43 -1.08
N VAL A 331 -0.34 19.91 -1.57
CA VAL A 331 0.89 19.74 -0.80
C VAL A 331 1.36 21.07 -0.22
N GLU A 332 1.31 22.16 -0.99
CA GLU A 332 1.69 23.49 -0.52
C GLU A 332 0.90 23.89 0.72
N GLU A 333 -0.43 23.77 0.68
CA GLU A 333 -1.30 24.07 1.83
C GLU A 333 -0.95 23.20 3.05
N ILE A 334 -0.65 21.92 2.84
CA ILE A 334 -0.31 20.98 3.92
C ILE A 334 1.03 21.36 4.55
N VAL A 335 2.07 21.58 3.74
CA VAL A 335 3.41 21.92 4.19
C VAL A 335 3.41 23.26 4.92
N GLU A 336 2.67 24.25 4.43
CA GLU A 336 2.51 25.54 5.14
C GLU A 336 1.86 25.37 6.52
N ARG A 337 0.80 24.55 6.63
CA ARG A 337 0.17 24.23 7.92
C ARG A 337 1.13 23.53 8.88
N VAL A 338 1.92 22.57 8.38
CA VAL A 338 2.90 21.84 9.18
C VAL A 338 4.03 22.77 9.65
N LEU A 339 4.56 23.63 8.77
CA LEU A 339 5.63 24.59 9.09
C LEU A 339 5.16 25.74 10.01
N ALA A 340 3.87 26.08 10.00
CA ALA A 340 3.31 27.07 10.92
C ALA A 340 3.24 26.57 12.38
N ARG A 341 3.37 25.27 12.62
CA ARG A 341 3.40 24.68 13.96
C ARG A 341 4.79 24.85 14.58
N ARG A 342 4.83 24.95 15.92
CA ARG A 342 6.11 25.01 16.64
C ARG A 342 6.77 23.64 16.65
N HIS A 343 7.93 23.54 16.01
CA HIS A 343 8.80 22.37 16.05
C HIS A 343 9.80 22.51 17.20
N SER A 344 9.87 21.50 18.07
CA SER A 344 10.90 21.42 19.11
C SER A 344 12.18 20.75 18.63
N ASP A 345 12.10 19.93 17.57
CA ASP A 345 13.23 19.20 16.99
C ASP A 345 13.73 19.90 15.69
N PRO A 346 14.98 20.37 15.63
CA PRO A 346 15.58 20.94 14.43
C PRO A 346 15.63 19.97 13.23
N LEU A 347 15.67 18.66 13.45
CA LEU A 347 15.70 17.65 12.40
C LEU A 347 14.33 17.48 11.74
N GLU A 348 13.24 17.47 12.52
CA GLU A 348 11.87 17.43 11.98
C GLU A 348 11.58 18.70 11.18
N LEU A 349 11.93 19.87 11.70
CA LEU A 349 11.81 21.12 10.95
C LEU A 349 12.66 21.11 9.67
N GLY A 350 13.87 20.56 9.73
CA GLY A 350 14.72 20.37 8.56
C GLY A 350 14.08 19.48 7.50
N ASN A 351 13.41 18.40 7.92
CA ASN A 351 12.68 17.48 7.05
C ASN A 351 11.47 18.17 6.37
N ASP A 352 10.64 18.88 7.12
CA ASP A 352 9.48 19.60 6.55
C ASP A 352 9.92 20.73 5.59
N LEU A 353 11.05 21.39 5.85
CA LEU A 353 11.64 22.35 4.92
C LEU A 353 12.18 21.68 3.65
N LEU A 354 12.66 20.44 3.71
CA LEU A 354 13.02 19.69 2.50
C LEU A 354 11.78 19.34 1.68
N HIS A 355 10.64 19.01 2.30
CA HIS A 355 9.38 18.83 1.57
C HIS A 355 8.99 20.11 0.82
N LEU A 356 9.10 21.29 1.47
CA LEU A 356 8.87 22.57 0.81
C LEU A 356 9.84 22.83 -0.35
N ALA A 357 11.13 22.52 -0.17
CA ALA A 357 12.13 22.67 -1.23
C ALA A 357 11.85 21.74 -2.41
N TYR A 358 11.44 20.50 -2.15
CA TYR A 358 11.09 19.55 -3.20
C TYR A 358 9.82 19.97 -3.94
N LEU A 359 8.81 20.46 -3.22
CA LEU A 359 7.62 21.07 -3.82
C LEU A 359 7.99 22.24 -4.74
N GLN A 360 8.85 23.15 -4.30
CA GLN A 360 9.31 24.27 -5.11
C GLN A 360 10.00 23.78 -6.39
N LEU A 361 10.85 22.77 -6.30
CA LEU A 361 11.48 22.14 -7.46
C LEU A 361 10.43 21.55 -8.42
N ARG A 362 9.44 20.80 -7.93
CA ARG A 362 8.37 20.18 -8.74
C ARG A 362 7.52 21.22 -9.47
N GLN A 363 7.29 22.39 -8.87
CA GLN A 363 6.57 23.51 -9.48
C GLN A 363 7.48 24.42 -10.34
N GLY A 364 8.75 24.06 -10.57
CA GLY A 364 9.71 24.87 -11.32
C GLY A 364 10.16 26.16 -10.63
N ARG A 365 9.90 26.31 -9.32
CA ARG A 365 10.34 27.43 -8.47
C ARG A 365 11.77 27.20 -7.94
N ASP A 366 12.38 28.24 -7.36
CA ASP A 366 13.74 28.17 -6.81
C ASP A 366 13.79 27.71 -5.35
N PRO A 367 14.31 26.49 -5.05
CA PRO A 367 14.40 25.99 -3.68
C PRO A 367 15.58 26.51 -2.85
N VAL A 368 16.55 27.23 -3.44
CA VAL A 368 17.84 27.57 -2.78
C VAL A 368 17.65 28.34 -1.47
N ALA A 369 16.68 29.24 -1.41
CA ALA A 369 16.37 29.99 -0.19
C ALA A 369 15.88 29.06 0.94
N VAL A 370 15.05 28.07 0.61
CA VAL A 370 14.54 27.08 1.57
C VAL A 370 15.66 26.12 1.99
N LEU A 371 16.45 25.61 1.04
CA LEU A 371 17.60 24.73 1.30
C LEU A 371 18.65 25.40 2.20
N THR A 372 18.88 26.70 2.03
CA THR A 372 19.74 27.48 2.93
C THR A 372 19.21 27.46 4.38
N ARG A 373 17.89 27.51 4.57
CA ARG A 373 17.26 27.38 5.90
C ARG A 373 17.44 25.96 6.45
N VAL A 374 17.24 24.92 5.64
CA VAL A 374 17.49 23.51 6.02
C VAL A 374 18.90 23.38 6.61
N ARG A 375 19.93 23.77 5.86
CA ARG A 375 21.33 23.68 6.29
C ARG A 375 21.66 24.48 7.55
N ARG A 376 20.93 25.57 7.80
CA ARG A 376 21.06 26.34 9.06
C ARG A 376 20.47 25.57 10.24
N HIS A 377 19.30 24.95 10.08
CA HIS A 377 18.67 24.14 11.13
C HIS A 377 19.45 22.86 11.43
N LEU A 378 19.97 22.18 10.41
CA LEU A 378 20.81 21.00 10.60
C LEU A 378 22.09 21.32 11.41
N ARG A 379 22.71 22.49 11.18
CA ARG A 379 23.86 22.95 11.97
C ARG A 379 23.52 23.23 13.44
N THR A 380 22.28 23.58 13.76
CA THR A 380 21.86 23.80 15.15
C THR A 380 21.60 22.51 15.93
N ALA A 381 21.50 21.35 15.24
CA ALA A 381 21.27 20.05 15.87
C ALA A 381 22.51 19.44 16.55
N GLY A 382 23.68 20.09 16.50
CA GLY A 382 24.93 19.60 17.10
C GLY A 382 25.77 18.76 16.14
N GLU A 383 26.56 17.81 16.66
CA GLU A 383 27.29 16.84 15.82
C GLU A 383 26.29 16.13 14.90
N LEU A 384 26.53 16.20 13.58
CA LEU A 384 25.59 15.67 12.59
C LEU A 384 25.52 14.14 12.72
N GLY A 385 24.53 13.65 13.47
CA GLY A 385 24.16 12.23 13.47
C GLY A 385 23.80 11.73 12.06
N ALA A 386 23.61 10.42 11.90
CA ALA A 386 23.32 9.82 10.60
C ALA A 386 22.13 10.50 9.87
N ARG A 387 21.05 10.81 10.61
CA ARG A 387 19.88 11.51 10.07
C ARG A 387 20.21 12.92 9.55
N ALA A 388 21.01 13.69 10.26
CA ALA A 388 21.35 15.05 9.83
C ALA A 388 22.24 15.05 8.57
N ARG A 389 23.15 14.08 8.44
CA ARG A 389 23.94 13.87 7.20
C ARG A 389 23.07 13.45 6.03
N LEU A 390 22.08 12.58 6.26
CA LEU A 390 21.11 12.18 5.25
C LEU A 390 20.29 13.39 4.74
N LEU A 391 19.74 14.20 5.64
CA LEU A 391 18.99 15.41 5.28
C LEU A 391 19.86 16.44 4.54
N GLN A 392 21.14 16.56 4.91
CA GLN A 392 22.09 17.41 4.19
C GLN A 392 22.32 16.91 2.76
N ALA A 393 22.52 15.61 2.57
CA ALA A 393 22.72 15.04 1.24
C ALA A 393 21.46 15.19 0.37
N TRP A 394 20.25 15.03 0.94
CA TRP A 394 19.00 15.37 0.25
C TRP A 394 18.92 16.84 -0.15
N SER A 395 19.35 17.75 0.73
CA SER A 395 19.44 19.18 0.39
C SER A 395 20.34 19.43 -0.82
N ASP A 396 21.47 18.73 -0.91
CA ASP A 396 22.43 18.90 -2.01
C ASP A 396 21.88 18.31 -3.33
N ALA A 397 21.21 17.16 -3.25
CA ALA A 397 20.56 16.53 -4.41
C ALA A 397 19.43 17.39 -4.99
N LEU A 398 18.59 18.01 -4.15
CA LEU A 398 17.53 18.93 -4.59
C LEU A 398 18.10 20.21 -5.20
N GLU A 399 19.17 20.78 -4.63
CA GLU A 399 19.84 21.95 -5.22
C GLU A 399 20.46 21.61 -6.58
N GLY A 400 21.15 20.48 -6.68
CA GLY A 400 21.71 19.99 -7.93
C GLY A 400 20.63 19.79 -9.00
N SER A 401 19.51 19.16 -8.66
CA SER A 401 18.36 18.96 -9.56
C SER A 401 17.76 20.30 -10.01
N SER A 402 17.68 21.27 -9.10
CA SER A 402 17.24 22.63 -9.44
C SER A 402 18.21 23.36 -10.38
N LEU A 403 19.52 23.15 -10.23
CA LEU A 403 20.52 23.71 -11.14
C LEU A 403 20.41 23.09 -12.53
N VAL A 404 20.16 21.77 -12.60
CA VAL A 404 19.78 21.11 -13.85
C VAL A 404 18.55 21.79 -14.43
N ALA A 405 17.41 21.88 -13.73
CA ALA A 405 16.20 22.49 -14.29
C ALA A 405 16.39 23.92 -14.89
N ARG A 406 17.42 24.66 -14.47
CA ARG A 406 17.78 26.00 -14.99
C ARG A 406 18.91 26.04 -16.02
N GLY A 407 19.36 24.90 -16.52
CA GLY A 407 20.43 24.84 -17.53
C GLY A 407 21.84 25.06 -16.97
N ARG A 408 22.06 24.92 -15.65
CA ARG A 408 23.35 25.14 -14.98
C ARG A 408 24.09 23.82 -14.72
N GLY A 409 24.24 23.00 -15.76
CA GLY A 409 24.80 21.65 -15.67
C GLY A 409 26.18 21.56 -15.00
N GLU A 410 27.12 22.48 -15.28
CA GLU A 410 28.45 22.45 -14.66
C GLU A 410 28.42 22.63 -13.14
N GLU A 411 27.49 23.45 -12.65
CA GLU A 411 27.32 23.69 -11.21
C GLU A 411 26.58 22.53 -10.55
N ALA A 412 25.57 21.97 -11.24
CA ALA A 412 24.87 20.78 -10.79
C ALA A 412 25.83 19.60 -10.57
N LEU A 413 26.81 19.40 -11.45
CA LEU A 413 27.83 18.35 -11.31
C LEU A 413 28.67 18.44 -10.04
N ARG A 414 28.76 19.63 -9.41
CA ARG A 414 29.46 19.79 -8.11
C ARG A 414 28.62 19.32 -6.93
N LEU A 415 27.29 19.33 -7.07
CA LEU A 415 26.33 18.93 -6.04
C LEU A 415 25.79 17.51 -6.25
N CYS A 416 25.98 16.95 -7.45
CA CYS A 416 25.61 15.59 -7.82
C CYS A 416 26.89 14.74 -8.06
N PRO A 417 27.67 14.43 -7.00
CA PRO A 417 28.94 13.70 -7.08
C PRO A 417 28.80 12.32 -7.71
N SER A 418 29.92 11.86 -8.27
CA SER A 418 30.07 10.56 -8.93
C SER A 418 30.03 9.36 -7.99
N SER A 419 30.34 9.55 -6.70
CA SER A 419 30.27 8.53 -5.68
C SER A 419 29.61 9.14 -4.44
N PRO A 420 28.29 9.05 -4.30
CA PRO A 420 27.66 9.44 -3.04
C PRO A 420 28.25 8.53 -1.95
N SER A 421 28.94 9.11 -0.97
CA SER A 421 29.32 8.42 0.27
C SER A 421 28.10 8.06 1.14
N VAL A 422 26.92 8.28 0.60
CA VAL A 422 25.63 8.03 1.22
C VAL A 422 25.35 6.54 1.13
N GLN A 423 25.08 5.93 2.29
CA GLN A 423 24.68 4.53 2.39
C GLN A 423 23.27 4.28 1.83
N ASP A 424 22.46 5.35 1.72
CA ASP A 424 21.12 5.36 1.16
C ASP A 424 21.17 5.23 -0.37
N SER A 425 20.77 4.06 -0.89
CA SER A 425 20.72 3.75 -2.32
C SER A 425 19.77 4.67 -3.07
N SER A 426 18.75 5.18 -2.39
CA SER A 426 17.76 6.06 -2.98
C SER A 426 18.29 7.40 -3.35
N LEU A 427 18.90 8.05 -2.38
CA LEU A 427 19.58 9.30 -2.60
C LEU A 427 20.73 9.13 -3.61
N ALA A 428 21.45 8.01 -3.58
CA ALA A 428 22.50 7.73 -4.53
C ALA A 428 21.99 7.68 -5.99
N SER A 429 20.91 6.94 -6.23
CA SER A 429 20.29 6.86 -7.56
C SER A 429 19.74 8.21 -8.03
N TRP A 430 19.14 8.98 -7.12
CA TRP A 430 18.70 10.34 -7.41
C TRP A 430 19.86 11.24 -7.87
N MET A 431 20.98 11.20 -7.16
CA MET A 431 22.16 12.00 -7.49
C MET A 431 22.76 11.60 -8.85
N LEU A 432 22.73 10.30 -9.19
CA LEU A 432 23.14 9.81 -10.51
C LEU A 432 22.22 10.30 -11.63
N ALA A 433 20.91 10.30 -11.40
CA ALA A 433 19.94 10.83 -12.36
C ALA A 433 20.01 12.37 -12.48
N CYS A 434 20.28 13.10 -11.40
CA CYS A 434 20.65 14.53 -11.47
C CYS A 434 21.88 14.73 -12.37
N ARG A 435 22.92 13.92 -12.17
CA ARG A 435 24.16 13.96 -12.96
C ARG A 435 23.89 13.64 -14.44
N ALA A 436 23.01 12.67 -14.73
CA ALA A 436 22.57 12.39 -16.09
C ALA A 436 21.92 13.61 -16.74
N GLY A 437 20.97 14.26 -16.05
CA GLY A 437 20.35 15.50 -16.51
C GLY A 437 21.36 16.64 -16.74
N ALA A 438 22.36 16.77 -15.87
CA ALA A 438 23.45 17.74 -16.06
C ALA A 438 24.30 17.44 -17.31
N TYR A 439 24.60 16.16 -17.58
CA TYR A 439 25.33 15.76 -18.78
C TYR A 439 24.53 15.98 -20.07
N ARG A 440 23.23 15.71 -20.04
CA ARG A 440 22.30 15.99 -21.15
C ARG A 440 22.39 17.45 -21.58
N GLN A 441 22.35 18.38 -20.62
CA GLN A 441 22.42 19.82 -20.87
C GLN A 441 23.74 20.28 -21.46
N LEU A 442 24.82 19.58 -21.13
CA LEU A 442 26.15 19.83 -21.66
C LEU A 442 26.38 19.13 -23.02
N GLY A 443 25.37 18.46 -23.59
CA GLY A 443 25.47 17.69 -24.83
C GLY A 443 26.39 16.47 -24.72
N ARG A 444 26.54 15.90 -23.52
CA ARG A 444 27.44 14.78 -23.23
C ARG A 444 26.66 13.46 -23.14
N ASN A 445 26.03 13.08 -24.24
CA ASN A 445 25.09 11.94 -24.30
C ASN A 445 25.70 10.63 -23.79
N ASP A 446 26.97 10.34 -24.09
CA ASP A 446 27.66 9.12 -23.58
C ASP A 446 27.74 9.09 -22.04
N LEU A 447 27.91 10.25 -21.41
CA LEU A 447 28.02 10.37 -19.95
C LEU A 447 26.65 10.40 -19.28
N GLU A 448 25.65 10.98 -19.94
CA GLU A 448 24.24 10.89 -19.53
C GLU A 448 23.82 9.42 -19.46
N ASP A 449 24.05 8.69 -20.55
CA ASP A 449 23.75 7.27 -20.66
C ASP A 449 24.46 6.43 -19.58
N GLN A 450 25.75 6.71 -19.36
CA GLN A 450 26.51 6.05 -18.30
C GLN A 450 25.92 6.32 -16.90
N ALA A 451 25.56 7.57 -16.60
CA ALA A 451 25.02 7.94 -15.30
C ALA A 451 23.64 7.29 -15.06
N LEU A 452 22.81 7.17 -16.10
CA LEU A 452 21.53 6.45 -16.02
C LEU A 452 21.76 4.95 -15.80
N GLU A 453 22.64 4.29 -16.55
CA GLU A 453 22.94 2.86 -16.33
C GLU A 453 23.47 2.58 -14.92
N GLU A 454 24.26 3.50 -14.36
CA GLU A 454 24.69 3.40 -12.96
C GLU A 454 23.51 3.54 -11.99
N ALA A 455 22.58 4.47 -12.24
CA ALA A 455 21.35 4.58 -11.46
C ALA A 455 20.50 3.31 -11.56
N LEU A 456 20.30 2.75 -12.77
CA LEU A 456 19.56 1.50 -12.98
C LEU A 456 20.21 0.34 -12.23
N LEU A 457 21.54 0.24 -12.24
CA LEU A 457 22.25 -0.75 -11.44
C LEU A 457 21.97 -0.55 -9.96
N ARG A 458 21.99 0.68 -9.43
CA ARG A 458 21.67 0.94 -8.01
C ARG A 458 20.26 0.49 -7.65
N HIS A 459 19.27 0.76 -8.50
CA HIS A 459 17.90 0.26 -8.35
C HIS A 459 17.87 -1.26 -8.27
N GLU A 460 18.54 -1.95 -9.20
CA GLU A 460 18.66 -3.42 -9.21
C GLU A 460 19.34 -3.96 -7.93
N LEU A 461 20.44 -3.33 -7.49
CA LEU A 461 21.12 -3.69 -6.25
C LEU A 461 20.24 -3.48 -5.04
N GLU A 462 19.46 -2.39 -5.01
CA GLU A 462 18.53 -2.10 -3.92
C GLU A 462 17.45 -3.17 -3.81
N VAL A 463 16.81 -3.56 -4.92
CA VAL A 463 15.81 -4.64 -4.91
C VAL A 463 16.43 -5.96 -4.44
N MET A 464 17.66 -6.24 -4.85
CA MET A 464 18.41 -7.40 -4.35
C MET A 464 18.80 -7.30 -2.87
N ARG A 465 18.91 -6.07 -2.33
CA ARG A 465 19.21 -5.76 -0.92
C ARG A 465 17.98 -5.64 -0.03
N ALA A 466 16.78 -5.44 -0.58
CA ALA A 466 15.53 -5.03 0.08
C ALA A 466 15.01 -5.95 1.21
N GLY A 467 15.84 -6.89 1.64
CA GLY A 467 15.88 -7.40 2.99
C GLY A 467 16.46 -6.49 4.08
N GLU A 468 16.79 -5.22 3.80
CA GLU A 468 17.28 -4.22 4.76
C GLU A 468 16.23 -3.10 5.01
N PRO A 469 15.98 -2.70 6.28
CA PRO A 469 14.85 -1.86 6.75
C PRO A 469 14.65 -0.46 6.18
N SER A 470 15.64 0.15 5.53
CA SER A 470 15.68 1.60 5.40
C SER A 470 16.25 2.04 4.06
N ALA A 471 15.49 2.89 3.39
CA ALA A 471 15.73 3.48 2.07
C ALA A 471 15.31 2.60 0.88
N SER A 472 14.00 2.38 0.76
CA SER A 472 13.42 2.10 -0.55
C SER A 472 13.33 3.40 -1.32
N LEU A 473 13.95 3.48 -2.51
CA LEU A 473 13.45 4.34 -3.55
C LEU A 473 11.99 4.00 -3.68
N LEU A 474 11.16 5.02 -3.53
CA LEU A 474 9.79 4.80 -3.90
C LEU A 474 9.77 4.45 -5.36
N PRO A 475 9.00 3.42 -5.73
CA PRO A 475 8.96 2.93 -7.09
C PRO A 475 8.93 4.06 -8.13
N GLY A 476 8.09 5.09 -7.95
CA GLY A 476 8.02 6.26 -8.82
C GLY A 476 9.35 6.81 -9.38
N ARG A 477 10.42 6.86 -8.56
CA ARG A 477 11.72 7.32 -9.06
C ARG A 477 12.44 6.28 -9.90
N ARG A 478 12.36 5.02 -9.51
CA ARG A 478 12.98 3.91 -10.24
C ARG A 478 12.40 3.81 -11.65
N SER A 479 11.08 3.74 -11.82
CA SER A 479 10.49 3.78 -13.16
C SER A 479 10.97 5.00 -13.94
N GLN A 480 10.93 6.20 -13.35
CA GLN A 480 11.37 7.42 -14.04
C GLN A 480 12.80 7.28 -14.60
N ASP A 481 13.75 6.78 -13.82
CA ASP A 481 15.12 6.58 -14.28
C ASP A 481 15.21 5.53 -15.42
N PHE A 482 14.43 4.44 -15.34
CA PHE A 482 14.31 3.45 -16.43
C PHE A 482 13.68 4.02 -17.70
N LEU A 483 12.63 4.83 -17.57
CA LEU A 483 11.96 5.50 -18.69
C LEU A 483 12.88 6.54 -19.34
N MET A 484 13.64 7.29 -18.53
CA MET A 484 14.68 8.21 -19.02
C MET A 484 15.75 7.45 -19.81
N ALA A 485 16.24 6.32 -19.30
CA ALA A 485 17.21 5.49 -20.01
C ALA A 485 16.64 4.91 -21.32
N ALA A 486 15.37 4.47 -21.32
CA ALA A 486 14.69 4.02 -22.53
C ALA A 486 14.56 5.16 -23.57
N ARG A 487 14.22 6.38 -23.13
CA ARG A 487 14.19 7.57 -23.98
C ARG A 487 15.56 7.89 -24.57
N VAL A 488 16.63 7.88 -23.77
CA VAL A 488 18.00 8.12 -24.25
C VAL A 488 18.40 7.10 -25.31
N ALA A 489 18.05 5.82 -25.13
CA ALA A 489 18.26 4.79 -26.14
C ALA A 489 17.49 5.07 -27.45
N LEU A 490 16.23 5.51 -27.37
CA LEU A 490 15.45 5.91 -28.55
C LEU A 490 16.04 7.14 -29.26
N GLU A 491 16.50 8.15 -28.52
CA GLU A 491 17.17 9.33 -29.06
C GLU A 491 18.51 8.97 -29.74
N ALA A 492 19.17 7.90 -29.30
CA ALA A 492 20.35 7.32 -29.94
C ALA A 492 20.03 6.41 -31.15
N GLY A 493 18.74 6.19 -31.46
CA GLY A 493 18.30 5.32 -32.56
C GLY A 493 18.39 3.82 -32.26
N ASP A 494 18.35 3.44 -30.98
CA ASP A 494 18.47 2.05 -30.50
C ASP A 494 17.18 1.59 -29.79
N PRO A 495 16.12 1.26 -30.56
CA PRO A 495 14.85 0.76 -30.01
C PRO A 495 14.98 -0.61 -29.35
N ASP A 496 15.94 -1.44 -29.74
CA ASP A 496 16.24 -2.72 -29.10
C ASP A 496 16.70 -2.51 -27.66
N ARG A 497 17.60 -1.54 -27.44
CA ARG A 497 18.03 -1.18 -26.10
C ARG A 497 16.90 -0.59 -25.28
N ALA A 498 16.09 0.30 -25.84
CA ALA A 498 14.92 0.85 -25.15
C ALA A 498 13.96 -0.26 -24.70
N TRP A 499 13.67 -1.22 -25.57
CA TRP A 499 12.89 -2.42 -25.25
C TRP A 499 13.49 -3.20 -24.09
N ASN A 500 14.79 -3.49 -24.16
CA ASN A 500 15.50 -4.23 -23.12
C ASN A 500 15.54 -3.50 -21.77
N THR A 501 15.61 -2.17 -21.77
CA THR A 501 15.54 -1.36 -20.55
C THR A 501 14.16 -1.48 -19.89
N LEU A 502 13.07 -1.43 -20.67
CA LEU A 502 11.72 -1.65 -20.14
C LEU A 502 11.53 -3.09 -19.66
N GLU A 503 12.07 -4.09 -20.36
CA GLU A 503 12.10 -5.48 -19.87
C GLU A 503 12.88 -5.65 -18.56
N ARG A 504 13.94 -4.86 -18.34
CA ARG A 504 14.68 -4.86 -17.07
C ARG A 504 13.82 -4.27 -15.95
N LEU A 505 13.08 -3.19 -16.21
CA LEU A 505 12.13 -2.60 -15.26
C LEU A 505 11.02 -3.60 -14.88
N ASP A 506 10.51 -4.36 -15.85
CA ASP A 506 9.58 -5.45 -15.54
C ASP A 506 10.24 -6.46 -14.61
N ARG A 507 11.40 -6.97 -15.01
CA ARG A 507 12.05 -8.09 -14.33
C ARG A 507 12.47 -7.75 -12.91
N ILE A 508 12.99 -6.55 -12.68
CA ILE A 508 13.42 -6.14 -11.34
C ILE A 508 12.24 -6.15 -10.36
N SER A 509 11.05 -5.74 -10.80
CA SER A 509 9.82 -5.85 -10.00
C SER A 509 9.49 -7.31 -9.67
N ALA A 510 9.59 -8.22 -10.66
CA ALA A 510 9.38 -9.66 -10.47
C ALA A 510 10.40 -10.30 -9.51
N GLU A 511 11.67 -9.94 -9.69
CA GLU A 511 12.78 -10.49 -8.92
C GLU A 511 12.62 -10.09 -7.46
N GLY A 512 12.25 -8.84 -7.16
CA GLY A 512 11.94 -8.39 -5.81
C GLY A 512 10.94 -9.28 -5.09
N ASP A 513 9.79 -9.58 -5.71
CA ASP A 513 8.76 -10.45 -5.11
C ASP A 513 9.28 -11.86 -4.87
N ARG A 514 10.01 -12.40 -5.85
CA ARG A 514 10.58 -13.74 -5.77
C ARG A 514 11.60 -13.83 -4.65
N LEU A 515 12.43 -12.80 -4.46
CA LEU A 515 13.38 -12.71 -3.35
C LEU A 515 12.66 -12.69 -2.00
N VAL A 516 11.53 -11.97 -1.91
CA VAL A 516 10.66 -11.95 -0.72
C VAL A 516 10.08 -13.35 -0.43
N LEU A 517 9.61 -14.08 -1.45
CA LEU A 517 9.08 -15.45 -1.29
C LEU A 517 10.17 -16.48 -0.95
N CYS A 518 11.38 -16.28 -1.47
CA CYS A 518 12.53 -17.15 -1.26
C CYS A 518 13.05 -17.17 0.17
N ARG A 519 13.09 -16.00 0.82
CA ARG A 519 13.79 -15.80 2.10
C ARG A 519 13.19 -16.61 3.26
N PRO A 520 11.85 -16.68 3.43
CA PRO A 520 11.23 -17.51 4.46
C PRO A 520 11.45 -19.01 4.25
N ALA A 521 11.46 -19.47 2.99
CA ALA A 521 11.74 -20.87 2.67
C ALA A 521 13.20 -21.26 3.02
N ALA A 522 14.15 -20.34 2.79
CA ALA A 522 15.56 -20.51 3.15
C ALA A 522 15.85 -20.36 4.66
N ALA A 523 14.94 -19.75 5.42
CA ALA A 523 15.06 -19.62 6.88
C ALA A 523 14.69 -20.92 7.64
N ALA A 524 14.19 -21.95 6.96
CA ALA A 524 13.94 -23.26 7.55
C ALA A 524 15.26 -24.00 7.90
N ALA A 525 15.24 -24.76 9.00
CA ALA A 525 16.40 -25.15 9.81
C ALA A 525 17.53 -26.04 9.21
N PRO A 526 17.52 -26.50 7.95
CA PRO A 526 18.75 -27.03 7.34
C PRO A 526 19.51 -26.02 6.46
N VAL A 527 18.95 -24.84 6.14
CA VAL A 527 19.48 -23.96 5.05
C VAL A 527 20.18 -22.70 5.58
N THR A 528 20.16 -22.46 6.90
CA THR A 528 20.62 -21.19 7.50
C THR A 528 22.10 -20.88 7.25
N GLU A 529 23.01 -21.86 7.31
CA GLU A 529 24.43 -21.63 7.03
C GLU A 529 24.69 -21.32 5.54
N THR A 530 24.02 -22.03 4.64
CA THR A 530 24.09 -21.77 3.19
C THR A 530 23.57 -20.38 2.88
N TRP A 531 22.45 -20.00 3.50
CA TRP A 531 21.86 -18.68 3.34
C TRP A 531 22.77 -17.56 3.87
N GLN A 532 23.33 -17.70 5.07
CA GLN A 532 24.28 -16.72 5.63
C GLN A 532 25.53 -16.56 4.75
N ARG A 533 26.05 -17.66 4.18
CA ARG A 533 27.14 -17.60 3.21
C ARG A 533 26.73 -16.84 1.95
N ILE A 534 25.57 -17.19 1.36
CA ILE A 534 25.05 -16.53 0.16
C ILE A 534 24.81 -15.05 0.42
N GLU A 535 24.25 -14.67 1.57
CA GLU A 535 24.03 -13.29 1.97
C GLU A 535 25.36 -12.53 2.17
N GLY A 536 26.35 -13.16 2.79
CA GLY A 536 27.70 -12.60 2.94
C GLY A 536 28.43 -12.40 1.61
N GLU A 537 28.38 -13.40 0.73
CA GLU A 537 28.95 -13.30 -0.63
C GLU A 537 28.19 -12.28 -1.48
N THR A 538 26.86 -12.26 -1.39
CA THR A 538 26.00 -11.27 -2.03
C THR A 538 26.37 -9.87 -1.56
N ARG A 539 26.44 -9.62 -0.26
CA ARG A 539 26.87 -8.31 0.29
C ARG A 539 28.25 -7.91 -0.25
N GLY A 540 29.22 -8.82 -0.23
CA GLY A 540 30.55 -8.56 -0.78
C GLY A 540 30.56 -8.25 -2.29
N ILE A 541 29.73 -8.93 -3.08
CA ILE A 541 29.54 -8.65 -4.51
C ILE A 541 28.87 -7.30 -4.71
N LEU A 542 27.80 -7.01 -3.97
CA LEU A 542 27.07 -5.75 -4.04
C LEU A 542 27.97 -4.57 -3.63
N ASP A 543 28.83 -4.75 -2.64
CA ASP A 543 29.82 -3.75 -2.22
C ASP A 543 30.85 -3.52 -3.33
N GLN A 544 31.34 -4.57 -4.00
CA GLN A 544 32.22 -4.42 -5.17
C GLN A 544 31.52 -3.73 -6.35
N LEU A 545 30.24 -4.03 -6.59
CA LEU A 545 29.41 -3.34 -7.59
C LEU A 545 29.21 -1.85 -7.23
N SER A 546 29.25 -1.51 -5.93
CA SER A 546 29.04 -0.17 -5.42
C SER A 546 30.28 0.74 -5.44
N VAL A 547 31.50 0.19 -5.51
CA VAL A 547 32.76 0.95 -5.56
C VAL A 547 32.96 1.51 -6.97
N GLY A 548 32.99 2.85 -7.05
CA GLY A 548 32.55 3.63 -8.21
C GLY A 548 33.32 3.53 -9.52
N SER A 549 32.59 3.88 -10.58
CA SER A 549 33.10 4.23 -11.91
C SER A 549 33.55 5.70 -11.94
N GLU A 550 34.65 6.03 -11.27
CA GLU A 550 35.28 7.34 -11.50
C GLU A 550 35.80 7.42 -12.95
N ALA A 551 36.16 8.62 -13.43
CA ALA A 551 36.50 8.89 -14.83
C ALA A 551 37.65 8.01 -15.36
N VAL A 552 37.33 6.79 -15.79
CA VAL A 552 38.30 5.85 -16.35
C VAL A 552 38.26 5.89 -17.88
N SER A 553 39.43 5.63 -18.47
CA SER A 553 39.58 5.45 -19.92
C SER A 553 38.55 4.46 -20.47
N GLY A 554 38.19 4.58 -21.75
CA GLY A 554 37.19 3.70 -22.38
C GLY A 554 37.48 2.20 -22.15
N GLN A 555 38.75 1.79 -22.22
CA GLN A 555 39.17 0.42 -21.97
C GLN A 555 38.83 -0.08 -20.56
N ARG A 556 39.01 0.76 -19.53
CA ARG A 556 38.71 0.35 -18.15
C ARG A 556 37.21 0.43 -17.84
N ARG A 557 36.45 1.23 -18.60
CA ARG A 557 34.97 1.16 -18.59
C ARG A 557 34.47 -0.17 -19.10
N ASP A 558 35.01 -0.68 -20.21
CA ASP A 558 34.62 -2.00 -20.72
C ASP A 558 35.01 -3.13 -19.74
N GLN A 559 36.18 -3.02 -19.10
CA GLN A 559 36.57 -3.92 -18.02
C GLN A 559 35.60 -3.88 -16.83
N LEU A 560 35.19 -2.68 -16.38
CA LEU A 560 34.23 -2.55 -15.28
C LEU A 560 32.86 -3.12 -15.65
N ARG A 561 32.40 -2.91 -16.89
CA ARG A 561 31.15 -3.52 -17.40
C ARG A 561 31.24 -5.04 -17.42
N GLU A 562 32.39 -5.60 -17.80
CA GLU A 562 32.63 -7.04 -17.79
C GLU A 562 32.67 -7.60 -16.37
N ILE A 563 33.37 -6.93 -15.45
CA ILE A 563 33.37 -7.26 -14.01
C ILE A 563 31.95 -7.21 -13.45
N HIS A 564 31.18 -6.16 -13.75
CA HIS A 564 29.78 -6.03 -13.33
C HIS A 564 28.92 -7.17 -13.87
N ARG A 565 29.10 -7.52 -15.15
CA ARG A 565 28.38 -8.64 -15.78
C ARG A 565 28.72 -9.98 -15.11
N ASP A 566 29.99 -10.21 -14.79
CA ASP A 566 30.44 -11.42 -14.12
C ASP A 566 29.98 -11.48 -12.66
N LEU A 567 30.01 -10.36 -11.94
CA LEU A 567 29.49 -10.24 -10.58
C LEU A 567 27.98 -10.47 -10.54
N ARG A 568 27.21 -9.91 -11.48
CA ARG A 568 25.77 -10.21 -11.64
C ARG A 568 25.52 -11.67 -11.98
N ARG A 569 26.32 -12.28 -12.86
CA ARG A 569 26.21 -13.70 -13.19
C ARG A 569 26.45 -14.55 -11.95
N ARG A 570 27.54 -14.29 -11.22
CA ARG A 570 27.86 -14.97 -9.96
C ARG A 570 26.76 -14.79 -8.92
N LEU A 571 26.19 -13.59 -8.81
CA LEU A 571 25.06 -13.34 -7.93
C LEU A 571 23.87 -14.21 -8.35
N SER A 572 23.47 -14.19 -9.63
CA SER A 572 22.40 -15.05 -10.15
C SER A 572 22.66 -16.53 -9.91
N ASP A 573 23.91 -17.00 -10.06
CA ASP A 573 24.31 -18.37 -9.82
C ASP A 573 24.23 -18.72 -8.32
N LEU A 574 24.65 -17.83 -7.42
CA LEU A 574 24.48 -18.00 -5.96
C LEU A 574 22.99 -18.12 -5.58
N TRP A 575 22.12 -17.29 -6.17
CA TRP A 575 20.68 -17.37 -5.92
C TRP A 575 20.06 -18.67 -6.45
N ARG A 576 20.62 -19.28 -7.52
CA ARG A 576 20.20 -20.61 -8.01
C ARG A 576 20.54 -21.74 -7.07
N GLU A 577 21.50 -21.57 -6.17
CA GLU A 577 21.85 -22.59 -5.17
C GLU A 577 20.78 -22.72 -4.08
N VAL A 578 19.86 -21.75 -3.96
CA VAL A 578 18.78 -21.78 -2.97
C VAL A 578 17.56 -22.47 -3.59
N PRO A 579 17.10 -23.63 -3.05
CA PRO A 579 15.92 -24.32 -3.56
C PRO A 579 14.68 -23.42 -3.52
N GLY A 580 13.93 -23.36 -4.63
CA GLY A 580 12.77 -22.45 -4.78
C GLY A 580 13.15 -21.04 -5.26
N CYS A 581 14.45 -20.77 -5.45
CA CYS A 581 14.97 -19.51 -5.99
C CYS A 581 15.60 -19.67 -7.37
N GLU A 582 15.28 -20.74 -8.10
CA GLU A 582 15.67 -20.91 -9.49
C GLU A 582 15.01 -19.82 -10.35
N PRO A 583 15.77 -18.89 -10.97
CA PRO A 583 15.18 -17.85 -11.81
C PRO A 583 14.34 -18.54 -12.86
N ALA A 584 13.13 -18.00 -13.10
CA ALA A 584 12.25 -18.52 -14.14
C ALA A 584 13.07 -18.66 -15.42
N THR A 585 13.34 -19.91 -15.81
CA THR A 585 14.18 -20.17 -16.97
C THR A 585 13.43 -19.63 -18.16
N ARG A 586 13.95 -18.56 -18.78
CA ARG A 586 13.41 -18.02 -20.03
C ARG A 586 13.21 -19.19 -20.97
N SER A 587 11.95 -19.48 -21.27
CA SER A 587 11.65 -20.50 -22.27
C SER A 587 12.12 -19.95 -23.62
N LYS A 588 12.87 -20.75 -24.38
CA LYS A 588 13.16 -20.44 -25.78
C LYS A 588 11.84 -20.56 -26.54
N GLY A 589 11.09 -19.47 -26.62
CA GLY A 589 9.72 -19.45 -27.17
C GLY A 589 8.77 -18.52 -26.44
N ASP A 590 9.22 -17.86 -25.36
CA ASP A 590 8.45 -16.82 -24.67
C ASP A 590 7.92 -15.79 -25.67
N THR A 591 6.59 -15.72 -25.79
CA THR A 591 5.93 -14.59 -26.43
C THR A 591 6.15 -13.38 -25.54
N SER A 592 7.25 -12.65 -25.79
CA SER A 592 7.40 -11.28 -25.29
C SER A 592 6.15 -10.49 -25.64
N ALA A 593 5.83 -9.47 -24.83
CA ALA A 593 4.75 -8.56 -25.21
C ALA A 593 4.97 -8.11 -26.67
N GLY A 594 3.93 -8.08 -27.49
CA GLY A 594 4.07 -7.59 -28.87
C GLY A 594 4.34 -6.09 -28.88
N PHE A 595 3.80 -5.39 -27.88
CA PHE A 595 3.91 -3.94 -27.73
C PHE A 595 4.30 -3.52 -26.32
N ARG A 596 5.08 -2.43 -26.23
CA ARG A 596 5.39 -1.74 -24.98
C ARG A 596 5.07 -0.26 -25.12
N ALA A 597 4.48 0.35 -24.09
CA ALA A 597 4.24 1.78 -24.10
C ALA A 597 4.60 2.44 -22.78
N PHE A 598 5.20 3.62 -22.84
CA PHE A 598 5.51 4.43 -21.67
C PHE A 598 5.30 5.91 -21.94
N PHE A 599 5.13 6.67 -20.86
CA PHE A 599 4.93 8.12 -20.87
C PHE A 599 6.11 8.82 -20.18
N LEU A 600 6.69 9.84 -20.81
CA LEU A 600 7.75 10.65 -20.21
C LEU A 600 7.83 12.03 -20.88
N ASP A 601 7.96 13.09 -20.09
CA ASP A 601 8.13 14.49 -20.54
C ASP A 601 7.10 14.92 -21.61
N ASP A 602 5.81 14.72 -21.35
CA ASP A 602 4.69 15.05 -22.26
C ASP A 602 4.67 14.26 -23.58
N GLU A 603 5.33 13.10 -23.61
CA GLU A 603 5.38 12.23 -24.78
C GLU A 603 5.01 10.78 -24.42
N VAL A 604 4.18 10.17 -25.26
CA VAL A 604 3.87 8.74 -25.25
C VAL A 604 4.69 8.04 -26.33
N PHE A 605 5.40 6.99 -25.94
CA PHE A 605 6.20 6.14 -26.82
C PHE A 605 5.54 4.77 -26.94
N LEU A 606 5.36 4.27 -28.16
CA LEU A 606 4.87 2.92 -28.45
C LEU A 606 5.93 2.14 -29.23
N LEU A 607 6.44 1.07 -28.64
CA LEU A 607 7.38 0.15 -29.24
C LEU A 607 6.68 -1.16 -29.62
N HIS A 608 7.21 -1.82 -30.64
CA HIS A 608 6.83 -3.17 -31.05
C HIS A 608 8.07 -4.04 -31.13
N GLN A 609 7.95 -5.31 -30.75
CA GLN A 609 9.00 -6.30 -30.97
C GLN A 609 8.47 -7.35 -31.95
N ASP A 610 9.17 -7.53 -33.07
CA ASP A 610 8.80 -8.54 -34.04
C ASP A 610 9.17 -9.96 -33.59
N VAL A 611 8.76 -10.95 -34.38
CA VAL A 611 9.06 -12.38 -34.12
C VAL A 611 10.55 -12.73 -34.10
N SER A 612 11.42 -11.86 -34.63
CA SER A 612 12.87 -12.02 -34.56
C SER A 612 13.48 -11.46 -33.27
N GLY A 613 12.66 -10.80 -32.44
CA GLY A 613 13.10 -10.12 -31.23
C GLY A 613 13.58 -8.69 -31.48
N ARG A 614 13.42 -8.16 -32.70
CA ARG A 614 13.84 -6.80 -33.04
C ARG A 614 12.78 -5.79 -32.61
N GLY A 615 13.18 -4.85 -31.76
CA GLY A 615 12.42 -3.70 -31.33
C GLY A 615 12.35 -2.61 -32.41
N THR A 616 11.18 -2.01 -32.56
CA THR A 616 10.94 -0.84 -33.42
C THR A 616 10.11 0.19 -32.66
N LEU A 617 10.44 1.47 -32.82
CA LEU A 617 9.57 2.56 -32.36
C LEU A 617 8.45 2.74 -33.39
N ILE A 618 7.23 2.38 -33.01
CA ILE A 618 6.05 2.47 -33.88
C ILE A 618 5.46 3.87 -33.86
N ARG A 619 5.42 4.50 -32.68
CA ARG A 619 4.84 5.82 -32.51
C ARG A 619 5.53 6.59 -31.38
N ARG A 620 5.62 7.90 -31.59
CA ARG A 620 5.97 8.92 -30.61
C ARG A 620 4.93 10.03 -30.76
N SER A 621 4.13 10.24 -29.72
CA SER A 621 3.02 11.20 -29.73
C SER A 621 3.17 12.18 -28.59
N THR A 622 2.93 13.47 -28.85
CA THR A 622 2.85 14.49 -27.79
C THR A 622 1.49 14.39 -27.10
N LEU A 623 1.49 14.30 -25.78
CA LEU A 623 0.30 14.35 -24.94
C LEU A 623 0.74 14.94 -23.60
N ALA A 624 0.24 16.11 -23.21
CA ALA A 624 0.68 16.72 -21.97
C ALA A 624 0.32 15.84 -20.76
N ALA A 625 1.17 15.79 -19.73
CA ALA A 625 0.92 15.01 -18.52
C ALA A 625 -0.43 15.36 -17.89
N GLU A 626 -0.69 16.67 -17.73
CA GLU A 626 -1.97 17.17 -17.21
C GLU A 626 -3.18 16.75 -18.07
N GLU A 627 -2.98 16.62 -19.39
CA GLU A 627 -4.02 16.16 -20.31
C GLU A 627 -4.28 14.66 -20.15
N LEU A 628 -3.21 13.84 -20.09
CA LEU A 628 -3.30 12.40 -19.87
C LEU A 628 -4.02 12.08 -18.55
N ASP A 629 -3.58 12.66 -17.45
CA ASP A 629 -4.18 12.43 -16.13
C ASP A 629 -5.63 12.94 -16.09
N GLY A 630 -5.87 14.12 -16.66
CA GLY A 630 -7.21 14.68 -16.79
C GLY A 630 -8.16 13.78 -17.60
N ILE A 631 -7.67 13.15 -18.67
CA ILE A 631 -8.42 12.16 -19.45
C ILE A 631 -8.74 10.94 -18.60
N LEU A 632 -7.73 10.34 -17.95
CA LEU A 632 -7.88 9.10 -17.18
C LEU A 632 -8.81 9.28 -15.97
N ASP A 633 -8.69 10.37 -15.22
CA ASP A 633 -9.54 10.66 -14.06
C ASP A 633 -10.99 10.98 -14.46
N ARG A 634 -11.20 11.60 -15.62
CA ARG A 634 -12.55 11.80 -16.16
C ARG A 634 -13.15 10.50 -16.64
N LEU A 635 -12.36 9.67 -17.32
CA LEU A 635 -12.79 8.36 -17.81
C LEU A 635 -13.24 7.45 -16.65
N GLU A 636 -12.45 7.36 -15.58
CA GLU A 636 -12.79 6.58 -14.40
C GLU A 636 -14.10 7.05 -13.74
N ARG A 637 -14.29 8.36 -13.60
CA ARG A 637 -15.55 8.94 -13.07
C ARG A 637 -16.76 8.67 -13.95
N GLU A 638 -16.63 8.83 -15.26
CA GLU A 638 -17.72 8.56 -16.21
C GLU A 638 -18.10 7.08 -16.23
N LEU A 639 -17.12 6.18 -16.11
CA LEU A 639 -17.35 4.73 -16.07
C LEU A 639 -17.88 4.23 -14.73
N ALA A 640 -17.49 4.84 -13.60
CA ALA A 640 -17.96 4.48 -12.27
C ALA A 640 -19.37 5.02 -11.96
N GLY A 641 -19.82 6.05 -12.66
CA GLY A 641 -21.11 6.70 -12.40
C GLY A 641 -22.33 5.86 -12.82
N PRO A 642 -23.48 5.95 -12.12
CA PRO A 642 -24.75 5.32 -12.52
C PRO A 642 -25.31 5.87 -13.86
N ALA A 643 -24.67 6.91 -14.40
CA ALA A 643 -24.96 7.57 -15.66
C ALA A 643 -24.03 7.15 -16.81
N SER A 644 -23.36 5.98 -16.75
CA SER A 644 -22.51 5.42 -17.83
C SER A 644 -23.19 5.21 -19.19
N ARG A 645 -24.43 5.69 -19.36
CA ARG A 645 -25.15 5.81 -20.64
C ARG A 645 -24.76 7.03 -21.46
N SER A 646 -23.96 7.95 -20.92
CA SER A 646 -23.41 9.06 -21.69
C SER A 646 -22.32 8.51 -22.62
N ASP A 647 -22.40 8.80 -23.93
CA ASP A 647 -21.34 8.46 -24.88
C ASP A 647 -20.10 9.37 -24.72
N ALA A 648 -20.08 10.27 -23.72
CA ALA A 648 -19.03 11.27 -23.54
C ALA A 648 -17.65 10.67 -23.21
N TRP A 649 -17.61 9.48 -22.62
CA TRP A 649 -16.35 8.77 -22.39
C TRP A 649 -15.64 8.38 -23.69
N ARG A 650 -16.37 8.22 -24.80
CA ARG A 650 -15.77 7.86 -26.10
C ARG A 650 -14.87 8.97 -26.64
N ASP A 651 -15.27 10.23 -26.46
CA ASP A 651 -14.48 11.39 -26.88
C ASP A 651 -13.15 11.47 -26.11
N LEU A 652 -13.16 11.05 -24.84
CA LEU A 652 -11.95 11.01 -23.99
C LEU A 652 -10.92 9.99 -24.50
N LEU A 653 -11.34 8.97 -25.24
CA LEU A 653 -10.43 7.93 -25.76
C LEU A 653 -9.71 8.33 -27.04
N ALA A 654 -10.12 9.39 -27.74
CA ALA A 654 -9.52 9.75 -29.02
C ALA A 654 -8.02 10.10 -28.92
N PRO A 655 -7.57 10.93 -27.94
CA PRO A 655 -6.14 11.22 -27.78
C PRO A 655 -5.34 9.97 -27.41
N LEU A 656 -5.89 9.12 -26.56
CA LEU A 656 -5.27 7.85 -26.16
C LEU A 656 -5.12 6.89 -27.35
N ALA A 657 -6.15 6.75 -28.19
CA ALA A 657 -6.08 5.95 -29.40
C ALA A 657 -5.03 6.49 -30.39
N SER A 658 -4.98 7.82 -30.56
CA SER A 658 -3.95 8.48 -31.37
C SER A 658 -2.53 8.27 -30.82
N ALA A 659 -2.36 7.91 -29.54
CA ALA A 659 -1.06 7.60 -28.96
C ALA A 659 -0.73 6.10 -28.99
N LEU A 660 -1.73 5.23 -28.77
CA LEU A 660 -1.50 3.82 -28.42
C LEU A 660 -1.99 2.80 -29.45
N VAL A 661 -2.91 3.15 -30.37
CA VAL A 661 -3.35 2.23 -31.42
C VAL A 661 -2.29 2.16 -32.53
N PRO A 662 -1.72 0.97 -32.84
CA PRO A 662 -0.74 0.84 -33.90
C PRO A 662 -1.32 1.30 -35.25
N PRO A 663 -0.58 2.09 -36.05
CA PRO A 663 -1.07 2.57 -37.35
C PRO A 663 -1.21 1.46 -38.40
N GLN A 664 -0.57 0.31 -38.17
CA GLN A 664 -0.47 -0.82 -39.09
C GLN A 664 -1.21 -2.02 -38.47
N PRO A 665 -2.48 -2.27 -38.86
CA PRO A 665 -3.27 -3.39 -38.35
C PRO A 665 -2.61 -4.77 -38.54
N GLU A 666 -1.74 -4.92 -39.53
CA GLU A 666 -0.96 -6.13 -39.80
C GLU A 666 0.04 -6.50 -38.70
N LEU A 667 0.38 -5.56 -37.80
CA LEU A 667 1.19 -5.83 -36.62
C LEU A 667 0.36 -6.48 -35.49
N LEU A 668 -0.97 -6.49 -35.60
CA LEU A 668 -1.85 -7.09 -34.61
C LEU A 668 -2.06 -8.58 -34.91
N GLY A 669 -1.89 -9.41 -33.90
CA GLY A 669 -2.22 -10.84 -33.96
C GLY A 669 -3.67 -11.11 -33.56
N PRO A 670 -4.13 -12.38 -33.59
CA PRO A 670 -5.42 -12.77 -33.01
C PRO A 670 -5.54 -12.41 -31.52
N VAL A 671 -4.42 -12.47 -30.81
CA VAL A 671 -4.22 -11.96 -29.46
C VAL A 671 -3.01 -11.03 -29.50
N THR A 672 -3.17 -9.79 -29.05
CA THR A 672 -2.09 -8.81 -29.00
C THR A 672 -1.78 -8.49 -27.54
N LEU A 673 -0.53 -8.75 -27.15
CA LEU A 673 -0.02 -8.49 -25.80
C LEU A 673 0.58 -7.08 -25.70
N PHE A 674 0.09 -6.29 -24.75
CA PHE A 674 0.59 -4.96 -24.43
C PHE A 674 1.18 -4.92 -23.02
N SER A 675 2.33 -4.27 -22.86
CA SER A 675 2.89 -3.92 -21.55
C SER A 675 2.99 -2.40 -21.47
N LEU A 676 2.13 -1.77 -20.66
CA LEU A 676 2.10 -0.32 -20.48
C LEU A 676 2.72 0.05 -19.12
N HIS A 677 3.41 1.18 -19.08
CA HIS A 677 4.13 1.66 -17.89
C HIS A 677 3.54 2.98 -17.38
N GLY A 678 3.63 3.23 -16.07
CA GLY A 678 3.03 4.40 -15.41
C GLY A 678 1.51 4.49 -15.55
N SER A 679 0.97 5.71 -15.57
CA SER A 679 -0.44 6.08 -15.80
C SER A 679 -1.10 5.39 -17.00
N LEU A 680 -0.33 5.04 -18.04
CA LEU A 680 -0.86 4.32 -19.21
C LEU A 680 -1.48 2.97 -18.84
N GLN A 681 -1.16 2.41 -17.67
CA GLN A 681 -1.79 1.19 -17.17
C GLN A 681 -3.31 1.30 -16.98
N ARG A 682 -3.81 2.53 -16.79
CA ARG A 682 -5.25 2.82 -16.60
C ARG A 682 -6.04 2.86 -17.92
N VAL A 683 -5.35 2.78 -19.07
CA VAL A 683 -5.99 2.90 -20.37
C VAL A 683 -6.81 1.65 -20.69
N PRO A 684 -8.11 1.76 -21.00
CA PRO A 684 -8.93 0.62 -21.42
C PRO A 684 -8.62 0.26 -22.88
N MET A 685 -7.49 -0.40 -23.10
CA MET A 685 -6.94 -0.69 -24.44
C MET A 685 -7.96 -1.32 -25.39
N ALA A 686 -8.79 -2.25 -24.91
CA ALA A 686 -9.82 -2.92 -25.72
C ALA A 686 -10.89 -1.97 -26.28
N ALA A 687 -11.12 -0.83 -25.61
CA ALA A 687 -12.09 0.18 -25.97
C ALA A 687 -11.49 1.36 -26.76
N LEU A 688 -10.22 1.29 -27.17
CA LEU A 688 -9.63 2.36 -27.98
C LEU A 688 -10.23 2.36 -29.40
N PRO A 689 -10.73 3.50 -29.90
CA PRO A 689 -11.28 3.59 -31.25
C PRO A 689 -10.18 3.45 -32.32
N LEU A 690 -10.50 2.79 -33.43
CA LEU A 690 -9.58 2.65 -34.58
C LEU A 690 -9.60 3.88 -35.50
N GLU A 691 -10.71 4.62 -35.51
CA GLU A 691 -10.91 5.83 -36.30
C GLU A 691 -11.03 7.05 -35.39
N PRO A 692 -10.62 8.25 -35.83
CA PRO A 692 -10.81 9.47 -35.06
C PRO A 692 -12.29 9.69 -34.69
N VAL A 693 -12.56 9.99 -33.42
CA VAL A 693 -13.92 10.03 -32.85
C VAL A 693 -14.83 11.11 -33.47
N GLY A 694 -14.27 12.08 -34.22
CA GLY A 694 -15.03 13.11 -34.94
C GLY A 694 -15.68 12.65 -36.26
N SER A 695 -15.39 11.45 -36.74
CA SER A 695 -15.93 10.89 -38.01
C SER A 695 -16.74 9.61 -37.83
N ALA A 696 -16.87 9.09 -36.61
CA ALA A 696 -17.43 7.76 -36.40
C ALA A 696 -18.96 7.75 -36.54
N PRO A 697 -19.54 7.12 -37.59
CA PRO A 697 -20.97 6.83 -37.62
C PRO A 697 -21.33 5.81 -36.52
N PRO A 698 -22.62 5.57 -36.25
CA PRO A 698 -23.04 4.39 -35.51
C PRO A 698 -22.42 3.14 -36.14
N GLY A 699 -21.45 2.52 -35.45
CA GLY A 699 -20.56 1.48 -35.98
C GLY A 699 -19.06 1.70 -35.79
N ALA A 700 -18.64 2.63 -34.92
CA ALA A 700 -17.24 2.82 -34.55
C ALA A 700 -16.56 1.48 -34.24
N ARG A 701 -15.44 1.22 -34.92
CA ARG A 701 -14.64 0.02 -34.69
C ARG A 701 -13.64 0.28 -33.57
N TRP A 702 -13.50 -0.70 -32.70
CA TRP A 702 -12.64 -0.68 -31.52
C TRP A 702 -11.42 -1.57 -31.74
N LEU A 703 -10.38 -1.39 -30.94
CA LEU A 703 -9.20 -2.26 -31.00
C LEU A 703 -9.57 -3.74 -30.77
N SER A 704 -10.56 -4.00 -29.90
CA SER A 704 -11.11 -5.34 -29.67
C SER A 704 -11.77 -5.98 -30.89
N ASP A 705 -12.15 -5.20 -31.91
CA ASP A 705 -12.68 -5.73 -33.17
C ASP A 705 -11.59 -6.28 -34.10
N LEU A 706 -10.32 -5.92 -33.87
CA LEU A 706 -9.17 -6.42 -34.63
C LEU A 706 -8.42 -7.53 -33.92
N THR A 707 -8.38 -7.48 -32.59
CA THR A 707 -7.54 -8.38 -31.79
C THR A 707 -8.12 -8.58 -30.41
N THR A 708 -7.88 -9.75 -29.82
CA THR A 708 -8.03 -9.90 -28.37
C THR A 708 -6.91 -9.14 -27.68
N VAL A 709 -7.26 -8.03 -27.04
CA VAL A 709 -6.29 -7.24 -26.28
C VAL A 709 -5.99 -7.96 -24.97
N ALA A 710 -4.73 -8.32 -24.78
CA ALA A 710 -4.22 -8.87 -23.54
C ALA A 710 -3.20 -7.91 -22.93
N LEU A 711 -3.42 -7.53 -21.67
CA LEU A 711 -2.45 -6.74 -20.92
C LEU A 711 -1.50 -7.71 -20.23
N ARG A 712 -0.21 -7.58 -20.52
CA ARG A 712 0.85 -8.29 -19.82
C ARG A 712 1.31 -7.39 -18.67
N PRO A 713 1.16 -7.83 -17.42
CA PRO A 713 1.70 -7.11 -16.30
C PRO A 713 3.23 -7.07 -16.38
N ALA A 714 3.80 -5.89 -16.15
CA ALA A 714 5.22 -5.80 -15.90
C ALA A 714 5.56 -6.69 -14.70
N GLY A 715 6.73 -7.29 -14.72
CA GLY A 715 7.15 -8.24 -13.69
C GLY A 715 6.52 -9.62 -13.72
N THR A 716 5.75 -9.96 -14.75
CA THR A 716 5.37 -11.35 -14.98
C THR A 716 6.42 -12.04 -15.85
N ALA A 717 7.13 -13.03 -15.28
CA ALA A 717 7.89 -13.98 -16.08
C ALA A 717 6.87 -14.71 -16.97
N SER A 718 7.09 -14.83 -18.27
CA SER A 718 6.20 -15.70 -19.05
C SER A 718 6.47 -17.12 -18.59
N ALA A 719 5.54 -17.69 -17.81
CA ALA A 719 5.52 -19.12 -17.65
C ALA A 719 5.26 -19.71 -19.04
N ALA A 720 6.22 -20.47 -19.57
CA ALA A 720 5.92 -21.33 -20.69
C ALA A 720 4.72 -22.20 -20.29
N PRO A 721 3.71 -22.37 -21.16
CA PRO A 721 2.68 -23.36 -20.90
C PRO A 721 3.38 -24.69 -20.67
N GLY A 722 3.42 -25.16 -19.42
CA GLY A 722 4.19 -26.33 -19.06
C GLY A 722 3.75 -27.53 -19.92
N GLU A 723 4.69 -28.20 -20.58
CA GLU A 723 4.40 -29.34 -21.48
C GLU A 723 3.81 -30.57 -20.73
N GLY A 724 3.89 -30.60 -19.40
CA GLY A 724 2.65 -30.53 -18.63
C GLY A 724 1.97 -31.79 -18.10
N SER A 725 0.92 -32.23 -18.80
CA SER A 725 -0.21 -33.16 -18.46
C SER A 725 -1.56 -32.57 -18.89
N ARG A 726 -2.40 -33.44 -19.44
CA ARG A 726 -3.67 -33.12 -20.11
C ARG A 726 -4.82 -33.00 -19.10
N GLY A 727 -4.84 -31.95 -18.28
CA GLY A 727 -6.14 -31.55 -17.72
C GLY A 727 -7.10 -31.30 -18.90
N THR A 728 -8.19 -32.06 -19.01
CA THR A 728 -9.14 -31.94 -20.14
C THR A 728 -10.47 -31.30 -19.74
N VAL A 729 -10.71 -31.15 -18.44
CA VAL A 729 -12.04 -30.85 -17.91
C VAL A 729 -12.08 -29.42 -17.35
N PRO A 730 -13.11 -28.61 -17.70
CA PRO A 730 -13.35 -27.32 -17.05
C PRO A 730 -13.82 -27.48 -15.60
N ALA A 731 -13.50 -26.53 -14.73
CA ALA A 731 -14.04 -26.45 -13.38
C ALA A 731 -14.78 -25.13 -13.16
N PHE A 732 -15.91 -25.18 -12.45
CA PHE A 732 -16.73 -24.04 -12.08
C PHE A 732 -16.94 -24.03 -10.57
N LEU A 733 -16.65 -22.90 -9.93
CA LEU A 733 -16.99 -22.60 -8.55
C LEU A 733 -18.02 -21.46 -8.58
N VAL A 734 -19.22 -21.72 -8.11
CA VAL A 734 -20.38 -20.84 -8.37
C VAL A 734 -21.13 -20.51 -7.09
N ASP A 735 -21.31 -19.22 -6.83
CA ASP A 735 -22.14 -18.70 -5.73
C ASP A 735 -21.81 -19.31 -4.35
N PRO A 736 -20.57 -19.16 -3.82
CA PRO A 736 -20.16 -19.88 -2.61
C PRO A 736 -20.94 -19.50 -1.35
N LEU A 737 -21.47 -18.28 -1.29
CA LEU A 737 -22.21 -17.73 -0.15
C LEU A 737 -23.74 -17.82 -0.30
N GLU A 738 -24.23 -18.37 -1.44
CA GLU A 738 -25.66 -18.46 -1.79
C GLU A 738 -26.39 -17.10 -1.82
N ASP A 739 -25.67 -16.03 -2.16
CA ASP A 739 -26.17 -14.65 -2.25
C ASP A 739 -25.98 -14.02 -3.64
N LEU A 740 -25.51 -14.78 -4.62
CA LEU A 740 -25.38 -14.41 -6.04
C LEU A 740 -26.42 -15.12 -6.92
N PRO A 741 -27.71 -14.72 -6.89
CA PRO A 741 -28.78 -15.43 -7.61
C PRO A 741 -28.53 -15.53 -9.12
N ALA A 742 -27.92 -14.50 -9.73
CA ALA A 742 -27.60 -14.52 -11.15
C ALA A 742 -26.51 -15.56 -11.52
N ALA A 743 -25.56 -15.83 -10.62
CA ALA A 743 -24.56 -16.87 -10.81
C ALA A 743 -25.18 -18.26 -10.64
N SER A 744 -26.02 -18.43 -9.62
CA SER A 744 -26.80 -19.66 -9.40
C SER A 744 -27.69 -20.03 -10.60
N ASP A 745 -28.30 -19.03 -11.26
CA ASP A 745 -29.12 -19.23 -12.47
C ASP A 745 -28.32 -19.75 -13.69
N LEU A 746 -26.99 -19.62 -13.70
CA LEU A 746 -26.11 -20.14 -14.76
C LEU A 746 -25.75 -21.62 -14.59
N LEU A 747 -26.00 -22.22 -13.42
CA LEU A 747 -25.66 -23.62 -13.15
C LEU A 747 -26.26 -24.62 -14.17
N PRO A 748 -27.53 -24.51 -14.58
CA PRO A 748 -28.08 -25.37 -15.63
C PRO A 748 -27.36 -25.21 -16.98
N PHE A 749 -26.97 -23.97 -17.33
CA PHE A 749 -26.22 -23.69 -18.55
C PHE A 749 -24.82 -24.31 -18.52
N PHE A 750 -24.09 -24.19 -17.41
CA PHE A 750 -22.77 -24.80 -17.26
C PHE A 750 -22.84 -26.33 -17.37
N ARG A 751 -23.81 -26.97 -16.70
CA ARG A 751 -24.03 -28.43 -16.77
C ARG A 751 -24.37 -28.91 -18.18
N ALA A 752 -25.17 -28.15 -18.92
CA ALA A 752 -25.57 -28.51 -20.28
C ALA A 752 -24.43 -28.32 -21.30
N THR A 753 -23.69 -27.21 -21.18
CA THR A 753 -22.64 -26.83 -22.13
C THR A 753 -21.33 -27.60 -21.88
N PHE A 754 -21.03 -27.89 -20.62
CA PHE A 754 -19.82 -28.58 -20.19
C PHE A 754 -20.18 -29.82 -19.37
N PRO A 755 -20.75 -30.87 -19.99
CA PRO A 755 -21.26 -32.04 -19.27
C PRO A 755 -20.18 -32.84 -18.54
N SER A 756 -18.92 -32.68 -18.92
CA SER A 756 -17.78 -33.30 -18.21
C SER A 756 -17.25 -32.45 -17.06
N ALA A 757 -17.70 -31.19 -16.90
CA ALA A 757 -17.11 -30.24 -15.97
C ALA A 757 -17.27 -30.65 -14.50
N VAL A 758 -16.29 -30.26 -13.70
CA VAL A 758 -16.41 -30.30 -12.24
C VAL A 758 -17.12 -29.01 -11.82
N ILE A 759 -18.22 -29.12 -11.10
CA ILE A 759 -19.00 -27.97 -10.64
C ILE A 759 -19.17 -28.07 -9.14
N ALA A 760 -18.67 -27.08 -8.42
CA ALA A 760 -18.89 -26.87 -6.99
C ALA A 760 -19.74 -25.60 -6.84
N ALA A 761 -20.84 -25.68 -6.06
CA ALA A 761 -21.79 -24.58 -5.94
C ALA A 761 -22.27 -24.41 -4.50
N GLY A 762 -22.60 -23.19 -4.09
CA GLY A 762 -23.03 -22.93 -2.72
C GLY A 762 -21.96 -23.34 -1.72
N PRO A 763 -22.34 -23.98 -0.59
CA PRO A 763 -21.40 -24.44 0.42
C PRO A 763 -20.31 -25.40 -0.09
N ASP A 764 -20.52 -26.09 -1.22
CA ASP A 764 -19.53 -26.99 -1.80
C ASP A 764 -18.41 -26.23 -2.55
N ALA A 765 -18.59 -24.94 -2.86
CA ALA A 765 -17.59 -24.09 -3.48
C ALA A 765 -16.59 -23.54 -2.43
N ASP A 766 -15.92 -24.45 -1.75
CA ASP A 766 -14.94 -24.19 -0.70
C ASP A 766 -13.49 -24.14 -1.24
N ARG A 767 -12.54 -23.80 -0.38
CA ARG A 767 -11.11 -23.81 -0.70
C ARG A 767 -10.63 -25.15 -1.24
N ARG A 768 -11.13 -26.27 -0.71
CA ARG A 768 -10.73 -27.62 -1.14
C ARG A 768 -11.19 -27.91 -2.57
N ALA A 769 -12.38 -27.47 -2.96
CA ALA A 769 -12.87 -27.56 -4.33
C ALA A 769 -12.01 -26.74 -5.28
N PHE A 770 -11.60 -25.54 -4.85
CA PHE A 770 -10.68 -24.70 -5.61
C PHE A 770 -9.31 -25.37 -5.79
N GLU A 771 -8.69 -25.88 -4.71
CA GLU A 771 -7.42 -26.60 -4.74
C GLU A 771 -7.44 -27.76 -5.73
N LYS A 772 -8.51 -28.55 -5.71
CA LYS A 772 -8.71 -29.66 -6.63
C LYS A 772 -8.85 -29.16 -8.08
N ALA A 773 -9.63 -28.10 -8.29
CA ALA A 773 -9.83 -27.51 -9.61
C ALA A 773 -8.49 -27.02 -10.20
N VAL A 774 -7.68 -26.34 -9.41
CA VAL A 774 -6.36 -25.85 -9.84
C VAL A 774 -5.40 -26.98 -10.19
N ALA A 775 -5.43 -28.09 -9.46
CA ALA A 775 -4.58 -29.24 -9.73
C ALA A 775 -5.00 -30.04 -10.99
N GLU A 776 -6.30 -30.11 -11.30
CA GLU A 776 -6.85 -31.05 -12.28
C GLU A 776 -7.43 -30.38 -13.55
N ALA A 777 -7.92 -29.15 -13.44
CA ALA A 777 -8.70 -28.52 -14.50
C ALA A 777 -7.83 -27.85 -15.57
N ARG A 778 -8.35 -27.82 -16.79
CA ARG A 778 -7.75 -27.02 -17.87
C ARG A 778 -8.07 -25.54 -17.71
N TRP A 779 -9.34 -25.27 -17.42
CA TRP A 779 -9.94 -23.96 -17.29
C TRP A 779 -10.73 -23.90 -16.00
N ILE A 780 -10.65 -22.76 -15.30
CA ILE A 780 -11.35 -22.52 -14.05
C ILE A 780 -12.17 -21.25 -14.20
N HIS A 781 -13.42 -21.31 -13.79
CA HIS A 781 -14.33 -20.17 -13.72
C HIS A 781 -14.83 -20.02 -12.29
N LEU A 782 -14.65 -18.85 -11.71
CA LEU A 782 -15.07 -18.52 -10.35
C LEU A 782 -16.11 -17.40 -10.39
N ASP A 783 -17.35 -17.72 -10.04
CA ASP A 783 -18.43 -16.76 -9.82
C ASP A 783 -18.62 -16.57 -8.31
N ALA A 784 -17.95 -15.56 -7.75
CA ALA A 784 -17.95 -15.31 -6.32
C ALA A 784 -17.83 -13.81 -6.02
N HIS A 785 -18.24 -13.42 -4.80
CA HIS A 785 -17.88 -12.11 -4.29
C HIS A 785 -16.36 -11.99 -4.21
N ALA A 786 -15.84 -10.81 -4.56
CA ALA A 786 -14.43 -10.50 -4.41
C ALA A 786 -14.27 -9.38 -3.39
N GLN A 787 -13.29 -9.52 -2.52
CA GLN A 787 -12.78 -8.44 -1.70
C GLN A 787 -11.61 -7.82 -2.45
N ALA A 788 -11.82 -6.64 -3.04
CA ALA A 788 -10.73 -5.84 -3.57
C ALA A 788 -10.11 -5.00 -2.45
N VAL A 789 -8.90 -5.38 -2.08
CA VAL A 789 -7.95 -4.60 -1.30
C VAL A 789 -7.00 -3.98 -2.32
N GLN A 790 -7.39 -2.85 -2.90
CA GLN A 790 -6.62 -2.18 -3.95
C GLN A 790 -5.19 -1.88 -3.50
N GLU A 791 -5.01 -1.70 -2.20
CA GLU A 791 -3.74 -1.33 -1.63
C GLU A 791 -2.75 -2.49 -1.52
N HIS A 792 -3.30 -3.67 -1.28
CA HIS A 792 -2.56 -4.91 -1.25
C HIS A 792 -3.32 -5.90 -2.08
N PRO A 793 -3.20 -5.80 -3.40
CA PRO A 793 -3.98 -6.65 -4.25
C PRO A 793 -3.65 -8.12 -3.97
N GLU A 794 -2.44 -8.50 -3.55
CA GLU A 794 -2.14 -9.87 -3.10
C GLU A 794 -2.98 -10.35 -1.90
N LEU A 795 -3.59 -9.43 -1.14
CA LEU A 795 -4.54 -9.71 -0.06
C LEU A 795 -6.00 -9.53 -0.48
N SER A 796 -6.26 -9.05 -1.68
CA SER A 796 -7.56 -9.21 -2.30
C SER A 796 -7.85 -10.71 -2.44
N GLY A 797 -9.12 -11.07 -2.53
CA GLY A 797 -9.51 -12.48 -2.56
C GLY A 797 -10.93 -12.71 -3.03
N LEU A 798 -11.29 -13.98 -3.20
CA LEU A 798 -12.67 -14.41 -3.40
C LEU A 798 -13.24 -14.92 -2.09
N GLU A 799 -14.49 -14.56 -1.81
CA GLU A 799 -15.24 -15.21 -0.75
C GLU A 799 -15.66 -16.61 -1.21
N LEU A 800 -15.09 -17.62 -0.56
CA LEU A 800 -15.53 -19.00 -0.66
C LEU A 800 -16.42 -19.35 0.53
N SER A 801 -17.07 -20.51 0.49
CA SER A 801 -18.00 -20.93 1.55
C SER A 801 -17.33 -21.13 2.91
N ASP A 802 -16.02 -21.39 2.94
CA ASP A 802 -15.20 -21.56 4.14
C ASP A 802 -14.34 -20.33 4.49
N GLY A 803 -14.57 -19.21 3.80
CA GLY A 803 -13.92 -17.91 4.04
C GLY A 803 -13.18 -17.37 2.81
N PRO A 804 -12.47 -16.24 2.96
CA PRO A 804 -11.75 -15.65 1.85
C PRO A 804 -10.58 -16.53 1.42
N LEU A 805 -10.43 -16.66 0.10
CA LEU A 805 -9.23 -17.17 -0.54
C LEU A 805 -8.44 -15.99 -1.11
N HIS A 806 -7.37 -15.60 -0.43
CA HIS A 806 -6.56 -14.46 -0.83
C HIS A 806 -5.63 -14.82 -2.00
N TRP A 807 -5.30 -13.86 -2.85
CA TRP A 807 -4.49 -14.12 -4.04
C TRP A 807 -3.07 -14.59 -3.71
N ILE A 808 -2.46 -14.10 -2.63
CA ILE A 808 -1.16 -14.58 -2.14
C ILE A 808 -1.19 -16.04 -1.69
N GLU A 809 -2.38 -16.56 -1.35
CA GLU A 809 -2.56 -17.99 -1.11
C GLU A 809 -2.71 -18.72 -2.43
N MET A 810 -3.38 -18.10 -3.42
CA MET A 810 -3.55 -18.68 -4.74
C MET A 810 -2.23 -18.88 -5.50
N THR A 811 -1.24 -18.00 -5.31
CA THR A 811 0.11 -18.14 -5.90
C THR A 811 0.85 -19.39 -5.42
N ARG A 812 0.41 -20.02 -4.31
CA ARG A 812 1.00 -21.26 -3.79
C ARG A 812 0.48 -22.50 -4.50
N PHE A 813 -0.63 -22.40 -5.22
CA PHE A 813 -1.13 -23.50 -6.02
C PHE A 813 -0.42 -23.56 -7.37
N PRO A 814 -0.35 -24.74 -8.00
CA PRO A 814 0.12 -24.84 -9.38
C PRO A 814 -0.69 -23.89 -10.27
N GLN A 815 -0.07 -23.08 -11.11
CA GLN A 815 -0.86 -22.21 -12.00
C GLN A 815 -1.76 -23.06 -12.92
N PRO A 816 -3.05 -22.71 -13.10
CA PRO A 816 -3.92 -23.42 -14.03
C PRO A 816 -3.34 -23.30 -15.44
N ARG A 817 -3.22 -24.44 -16.13
CA ARG A 817 -2.43 -24.52 -17.38
C ARG A 817 -3.06 -23.84 -18.59
N GLY A 818 -4.35 -23.51 -18.52
CA GLY A 818 -5.10 -22.93 -19.63
C GLY A 818 -5.59 -21.52 -19.32
N TRP A 819 -6.63 -21.43 -18.49
CA TRP A 819 -7.35 -20.18 -18.30
C TRP A 819 -7.99 -20.12 -16.91
N LEU A 820 -7.94 -18.94 -16.30
CA LEU A 820 -8.60 -18.64 -15.03
C LEU A 820 -9.48 -17.42 -15.26
N ASN A 821 -10.79 -17.58 -15.07
CA ASN A 821 -11.73 -16.48 -15.10
C ASN A 821 -12.23 -16.15 -13.70
N LEU A 822 -12.04 -14.90 -13.30
CA LEU A 822 -12.40 -14.39 -11.99
C LEU A 822 -13.59 -13.44 -12.15
N SER A 823 -14.80 -13.98 -12.07
CA SER A 823 -16.06 -13.23 -12.14
C SER A 823 -16.41 -12.69 -10.74
N GLY A 824 -15.70 -11.65 -10.30
CA GLY A 824 -15.97 -10.98 -9.03
C GLY A 824 -15.86 -9.47 -9.17
N CYS A 825 -16.43 -8.73 -8.21
CA CYS A 825 -16.35 -7.27 -8.22
C CYS A 825 -14.90 -6.81 -8.18
N GLU A 826 -14.52 -5.89 -9.09
CA GLU A 826 -13.18 -5.31 -9.14
C GLU A 826 -12.03 -6.32 -9.30
N THR A 827 -12.29 -7.54 -9.79
CA THR A 827 -11.21 -8.55 -9.95
C THR A 827 -10.15 -8.16 -10.99
N GLY A 828 -10.50 -7.27 -11.91
CA GLY A 828 -9.58 -6.67 -12.88
C GLY A 828 -8.92 -5.38 -12.42
N ARG A 829 -9.26 -4.85 -11.23
CA ARG A 829 -8.75 -3.57 -10.73
C ARG A 829 -7.40 -3.78 -10.03
N TRP A 830 -6.46 -2.89 -10.29
CA TRP A 830 -5.18 -2.81 -9.59
C TRP A 830 -4.72 -1.36 -9.56
N PRO A 831 -4.06 -0.92 -8.47
CA PRO A 831 -3.51 0.42 -8.37
C PRO A 831 -2.54 0.68 -9.51
N ALA A 832 -2.66 1.81 -10.19
CA ALA A 832 -1.71 2.15 -11.24
C ALA A 832 -0.35 2.44 -10.58
N THR A 833 0.54 1.47 -10.56
CA THR A 833 1.85 1.66 -9.94
C THR A 833 2.84 2.21 -10.95
N ALA A 834 3.73 3.09 -10.52
CA ALA A 834 4.75 3.64 -11.40
C ALA A 834 5.70 2.56 -11.99
N ASP A 835 5.95 1.46 -11.25
CA ASP A 835 7.02 0.50 -11.59
C ASP A 835 6.59 -0.93 -11.80
N SER A 836 5.56 -1.35 -11.06
CA SER A 836 5.29 -2.78 -11.00
C SER A 836 4.61 -3.26 -12.27
N GLY A 837 4.06 -2.33 -13.07
CA GLY A 837 3.17 -2.61 -14.20
C GLY A 837 2.18 -3.73 -13.92
N ARG A 838 1.84 -3.95 -12.65
CA ARG A 838 0.92 -4.99 -12.24
C ARG A 838 -0.47 -4.55 -12.69
N TYR A 839 -1.12 -5.36 -13.52
CA TYR A 839 -2.50 -5.16 -13.92
C TYR A 839 -3.39 -6.20 -13.27
N GLY A 840 -4.37 -5.72 -12.53
CA GLY A 840 -5.39 -6.56 -11.94
C GLY A 840 -4.82 -7.75 -11.18
N ILE A 841 -5.73 -8.64 -10.84
CA ILE A 841 -5.40 -9.88 -10.14
C ILE A 841 -4.61 -10.83 -11.05
N GLY A 842 -4.67 -10.61 -12.37
CA GLY A 842 -3.86 -11.32 -13.37
C GLY A 842 -2.35 -11.14 -13.19
N GLY A 843 -1.88 -10.06 -12.56
CA GLY A 843 -0.46 -9.86 -12.18
C GLY A 843 0.10 -10.91 -11.22
N LEU A 844 -0.75 -11.63 -10.50
CA LEU A 844 -0.36 -12.65 -9.53
C LEU A 844 -0.45 -14.09 -10.08
N PHE A 845 -1.07 -14.30 -11.25
CA PHE A 845 -1.31 -15.63 -11.85
C PHE A 845 -0.32 -16.02 -12.94
N VAL A 846 0.93 -15.53 -12.88
CA VAL A 846 1.93 -15.80 -13.94
C VAL A 846 3.22 -16.39 -13.40
#